data_AF-A0A0F7EJY0-F1
#
_entry.id   AF-A0A0F7EJY0-F1
#
_cell.length_a   1.000
_cell.length_b   1.000
_cell.length_c   1.000
_cell.angle_alpha   90.00
_cell.angle_beta   90.00
_cell.angle_gamma   90.00
#
_symmetry.space_group_name_H-M   'P 1'
#
loop_
_entity.id
_entity.type
_entity.pdbx_description
1 polymer ?
#
loop_
_entity_poly.entity_id
_entity_poly.type
_entity_poly.pdbx_seq_one_letter_code
_entity_poly.pdbx_strand_id
1 'polypeptide(L)'
;MKLPKMYKCLLATALLGSFTSYPELSHAASNENEIINDQEANFKGLLGYYFNDKELKETALISNSESGDLFVDNDQIDDMLPDELKQFQSAMWRGFIKVEKSGEYTFSTSDNDHTMLWIDDQQVIDHSSATQKIKLEKGKLYKINITYQPESSSANEFGLQLNWITPQGTEEIIPEGNLLLPDIKNQPENESSRKKRSISTASDGGVEDSDGDGIPDSLEIEGYTLDVKNKKLTLMPWIEKVHGKKRTKSGAPLTKYTSSPMKWSTASDPYSDFAKVSGMIDKKVKVKHPLIAAYPNLQVHMDKFIISKNRNETLENGVNTSSSISGSTSTSNTHSTEASVGAQVHASLFNFGGSVSTNFSDSNSQTVTIDRSSSESLGKNWSKSLGLNAGEAAYFNANIRYVNNGTAPIYEAAPTTSLVLGKNDTIATIKAKENQLANVVLPDRFYPSKDQAAISLQTKDDFGSSPITINKDQLDILEQTQQMRLETDQVSGYVGVIDPKTKLVEVDKDKQWSHIIPQIEETTARLILKTPDNSELERRVAAVDPDDIIEQTKPDVTLGEALQLAFGFEDKEGKLYYNNTSIDDFRLVFDEETAENIEKQLEDLKTKNIYDVQLHARMNILISPKKDEPGVSEGLSSWEIDGEDNYYKYDVLQTGWQTINGKKYYFNENGTLVPNKVIEDGTYQINTALKNTSLVDWNRSDNNITVWETNDGSNQKWKLKYDDSQQAYVIRSLENNDKIMAWNAYQDSTNVFAATFEGKPEHFWIPELLGNDFYILKNKKDPTKVLDVDGSGTSNGSNIQVRDYKGTDNQKWKLEQVEAN
;
A
#
# COMPACT_ATOMS: atom_id res chain seq x y z
N MET A 1 38.88 61.93 5.60
CA MET A 1 40.11 62.54 5.06
C MET A 1 40.41 61.87 3.71
N LYS A 2 40.41 62.65 2.62
CA LYS A 2 40.87 62.36 1.24
C LYS A 2 40.29 61.16 0.45
N LEU A 3 39.42 61.49 -0.51
CA LEU A 3 39.29 60.89 -1.88
C LEU A 3 40.57 61.14 -2.73
N PRO A 4 40.73 60.73 -4.02
CA PRO A 4 40.16 59.64 -4.87
C PRO A 4 41.21 59.00 -5.85
N LYS A 5 40.71 58.25 -6.88
CA LYS A 5 41.23 58.03 -8.28
C LYS A 5 41.79 56.62 -8.56
N MET A 6 41.62 55.99 -9.73
CA MET A 6 41.02 56.36 -11.03
C MET A 6 40.78 55.08 -11.86
N TYR A 7 39.82 55.15 -12.78
CA TYR A 7 39.54 54.20 -13.87
C TYR A 7 40.74 53.88 -14.77
N LYS A 8 40.74 52.67 -15.37
CA LYS A 8 41.11 52.48 -16.79
C LYS A 8 40.58 51.15 -17.34
N CYS A 9 39.68 51.25 -18.33
CA CYS A 9 39.36 50.20 -19.29
C CYS A 9 40.58 49.87 -20.16
N LEU A 10 40.74 48.59 -20.50
CA LEU A 10 41.46 48.15 -21.70
C LEU A 10 40.81 46.85 -22.21
N LEU A 11 40.27 46.96 -23.42
CA LEU A 11 39.67 45.91 -24.24
C LEU A 11 40.76 45.44 -25.23
N ALA A 12 41.08 44.14 -25.29
CA ALA A 12 41.61 43.48 -26.48
C ALA A 12 41.72 41.93 -26.30
N THR A 13 40.80 41.22 -26.97
CA THR A 13 40.97 39.99 -27.77
C THR A 13 41.64 38.71 -27.21
N ALA A 14 40.77 37.72 -26.96
CA ALA A 14 40.71 36.34 -27.50
C ALA A 14 41.95 35.42 -27.48
N LEU A 15 41.82 34.28 -26.78
CA LEU A 15 42.09 32.94 -27.34
C LEU A 15 41.51 31.81 -26.46
N LEU A 16 41.05 30.77 -27.15
CA LEU A 16 40.25 29.62 -26.73
C LEU A 16 40.87 28.79 -25.60
N GLY A 17 40.02 28.32 -24.68
CA GLY A 17 40.32 27.27 -23.71
C GLY A 17 39.01 26.73 -23.11
N SER A 18 38.75 25.44 -23.32
CA SER A 18 37.60 24.65 -22.89
C SER A 18 37.18 24.88 -21.42
N PHE A 19 35.92 25.27 -21.19
CA PHE A 19 35.28 25.25 -19.87
C PHE A 19 34.28 24.09 -19.80
N THR A 20 34.61 23.07 -19.02
CA THR A 20 33.63 22.22 -18.34
C THR A 20 33.40 22.84 -16.96
N SER A 21 32.38 23.68 -16.84
CA SER A 21 31.91 24.21 -15.57
C SER A 21 30.52 23.63 -15.31
N TYR A 22 30.41 22.80 -14.28
CA TYR A 22 29.14 22.43 -13.66
C TYR A 22 28.41 23.71 -13.22
N PRO A 23 27.12 23.89 -13.50
CA PRO A 23 26.38 25.01 -12.94
C PRO A 23 26.20 24.81 -11.43
N GLU A 24 26.57 25.86 -10.68
CA GLU A 24 26.40 25.97 -9.23
C GLU A 24 24.92 25.84 -8.84
N LEU A 25 24.70 25.09 -7.76
CA LEU A 25 23.43 24.95 -7.05
C LEU A 25 22.90 26.31 -6.60
N SER A 26 21.90 26.84 -7.30
CA SER A 26 21.12 27.99 -6.84
C SER A 26 20.25 27.60 -5.66
N HIS A 27 20.72 27.90 -4.44
CA HIS A 27 19.91 27.87 -3.22
C HIS A 27 18.94 29.06 -3.23
N ALA A 28 17.64 28.77 -3.18
CA ALA A 28 16.63 29.71 -2.72
C ALA A 28 15.76 28.98 -1.68
N ALA A 29 16.17 29.09 -0.41
CA ALA A 29 15.37 28.65 0.73
C ALA A 29 14.32 29.73 1.02
N SER A 30 13.04 29.37 0.91
CA SER A 30 11.94 30.16 1.44
C SER A 30 11.79 29.85 2.94
N ASN A 31 12.04 30.87 3.77
CA ASN A 31 11.82 30.83 5.21
C ASN A 31 10.32 30.68 5.52
N GLU A 32 9.93 29.51 6.01
CA GLU A 32 8.81 29.34 6.92
C GLU A 32 9.36 28.72 8.21
N ASN A 33 8.95 29.27 9.35
CA ASN A 33 9.39 28.83 10.67
C ASN A 33 8.90 27.40 10.93
N GLU A 34 9.69 26.40 10.50
CA GLU A 34 9.59 25.04 11.00
C GLU A 34 10.01 25.05 12.47
N ILE A 35 9.13 24.52 13.33
CA ILE A 35 9.48 24.10 14.67
C ILE A 35 10.54 23.00 14.49
N ILE A 36 11.81 23.37 14.63
CA ILE A 36 12.95 22.45 14.61
C ILE A 36 12.76 21.49 15.79
N ASN A 37 12.35 20.26 15.49
CA ASN A 37 12.35 19.20 16.48
C ASN A 37 13.80 18.71 16.60
N ASP A 38 14.47 19.06 17.71
CA ASP A 38 15.84 18.69 18.06
C ASP A 38 16.00 17.16 18.29
N GLN A 39 15.90 16.37 17.23
CA GLN A 39 16.43 15.00 17.17
C GLN A 39 17.60 14.94 16.17
N GLU A 40 18.65 15.73 16.42
CA GLU A 40 19.97 15.50 15.84
C GLU A 40 20.70 14.39 16.59
N ALA A 41 20.16 13.17 16.56
CA ALA A 41 20.87 12.01 17.07
C ALA A 41 21.78 11.46 15.96
N ASN A 42 22.97 12.05 15.84
CA ASN A 42 24.05 11.57 14.98
C ASN A 42 24.77 10.42 15.69
N PHE A 43 24.21 9.20 15.68
CA PHE A 43 24.84 8.03 16.31
C PHE A 43 26.16 7.68 15.60
N LYS A 44 27.19 7.37 16.38
CA LYS A 44 28.52 6.98 15.91
C LYS A 44 29.11 5.88 16.77
N GLY A 45 30.21 5.32 16.29
CA GLY A 45 30.99 4.35 17.03
C GLY A 45 30.44 2.93 16.93
N LEU A 46 30.82 2.07 17.86
CA LEU A 46 30.42 0.66 17.82
C LEU A 46 29.03 0.47 18.40
N LEU A 47 28.28 -0.48 17.85
CA LEU A 47 27.03 -0.97 18.43
C LEU A 47 27.37 -2.07 19.44
N GLY A 48 27.04 -1.83 20.71
CA GLY A 48 27.28 -2.73 21.83
C GLY A 48 25.99 -3.40 22.30
N TYR A 49 26.05 -4.72 22.46
CA TYR A 49 25.02 -5.59 23.01
C TYR A 49 25.49 -6.05 24.38
N TYR A 50 24.64 -5.93 25.40
CA TYR A 50 24.95 -6.28 26.78
C TYR A 50 23.94 -7.31 27.27
N PHE A 51 24.43 -8.38 27.90
CA PHE A 51 23.64 -9.58 28.17
C PHE A 51 23.56 -9.90 29.65
N ASN A 52 22.43 -10.44 30.09
CA ASN A 52 22.27 -10.95 31.46
C ASN A 52 22.83 -12.36 31.67
N ASP A 53 23.31 -13.03 30.62
CA ASP A 53 23.95 -14.36 30.65
C ASP A 53 25.41 -14.29 30.15
N LYS A 54 26.17 -15.37 30.36
CA LYS A 54 27.56 -15.45 29.86
C LYS A 54 27.61 -15.94 28.41
N GLU A 55 26.54 -16.56 27.92
CA GLU A 55 26.46 -17.22 26.62
C GLU A 55 26.09 -16.26 25.47
N LEU A 56 25.90 -14.98 25.77
CA LEU A 56 25.59 -13.88 24.84
C LEU A 56 24.18 -14.00 24.19
N LYS A 57 23.18 -14.46 24.94
CA LYS A 57 21.82 -14.77 24.42
C LYS A 57 20.73 -13.85 24.93
N GLU A 58 20.74 -13.53 26.21
CA GLU A 58 19.71 -12.76 26.92
C GLU A 58 20.03 -11.27 26.84
N THR A 59 19.72 -10.65 25.70
CA THR A 59 20.02 -9.24 25.44
C THR A 59 19.22 -8.34 26.37
N ALA A 60 19.91 -7.59 27.24
CA ALA A 60 19.27 -6.66 28.17
C ALA A 60 19.31 -5.21 27.66
N LEU A 61 20.35 -4.87 26.88
CA LEU A 61 20.60 -3.52 26.41
C LEU A 61 21.38 -3.55 25.09
N ILE A 62 21.03 -2.66 24.18
CA ILE A 62 21.81 -2.29 23.00
C ILE A 62 22.09 -0.79 23.06
N SER A 63 23.36 -0.39 22.91
CA SER A 63 23.77 1.01 22.94
C SER A 63 25.00 1.28 22.08
N ASN A 64 25.25 2.53 21.71
CA ASN A 64 26.42 2.91 20.91
C ASN A 64 27.56 3.53 21.75
N SER A 65 28.80 3.25 21.35
CA SER A 65 30.01 3.80 21.98
C SER A 65 30.88 4.53 20.94
N GLU A 66 30.93 5.87 21.02
CA GLU A 66 31.59 6.72 20.00
C GLU A 66 33.11 6.59 19.95
N SER A 67 33.73 6.12 21.03
CA SER A 67 35.17 5.94 21.20
C SER A 67 35.48 4.53 21.72
N GLY A 68 36.77 4.24 21.97
CA GLY A 68 37.19 3.01 22.62
C GLY A 68 36.76 2.90 24.09
N ASP A 69 36.11 3.91 24.67
CA ASP A 69 35.43 3.79 25.96
C ASP A 69 34.08 3.07 25.77
N LEU A 70 34.05 1.76 26.07
CA LEU A 70 32.90 0.90 25.87
C LEU A 70 32.13 0.62 27.18
N PHE A 71 32.25 1.49 28.19
CA PHE A 71 31.48 1.37 29.41
C PHE A 71 30.01 1.77 29.23
N VAL A 72 29.13 1.01 29.89
CA VAL A 72 27.71 1.35 30.01
C VAL A 72 27.57 2.62 30.84
N ASP A 73 26.80 3.57 30.33
CA ASP A 73 26.46 4.79 31.05
C ASP A 73 25.25 4.54 31.95
N ASN A 74 25.50 4.21 33.23
CA ASN A 74 24.46 3.84 34.19
C ASN A 74 23.43 4.96 34.41
N ASP A 75 23.83 6.24 34.32
CA ASP A 75 22.90 7.38 34.45
C ASP A 75 21.83 7.38 33.35
N GLN A 76 22.08 6.74 32.19
CA GLN A 76 21.13 6.68 31.08
C GLN A 76 20.11 5.58 31.22
N ILE A 77 20.50 4.46 31.83
CA ILE A 77 19.66 3.27 31.97
C ILE A 77 18.98 3.20 33.34
N ASP A 78 19.37 4.05 34.29
CA ASP A 78 18.99 3.91 35.68
C ASP A 78 17.48 3.93 35.94
N ASP A 79 16.77 4.75 35.16
CA ASP A 79 15.31 4.82 35.20
C ASP A 79 14.64 3.89 34.18
N MET A 80 15.38 3.33 33.21
CA MET A 80 14.83 2.65 32.04
C MET A 80 14.96 1.12 32.11
N LEU A 81 15.94 0.61 32.84
CA LEU A 81 16.11 -0.81 33.15
C LEU A 81 15.90 -1.05 34.67
N PRO A 82 15.19 -2.10 35.10
CA PRO A 82 15.22 -2.58 36.48
C PRO A 82 16.61 -3.04 36.92
N ASP A 83 16.92 -2.92 38.22
CA ASP A 83 18.24 -3.29 38.77
C ASP A 83 18.62 -4.76 38.53
N GLU A 84 17.64 -5.66 38.41
CA GLU A 84 17.85 -7.06 38.06
C GLU A 84 18.45 -7.23 36.65
N LEU A 85 18.00 -6.40 35.70
CA LEU A 85 18.47 -6.44 34.31
C LEU A 85 19.76 -5.63 34.09
N LYS A 86 20.16 -4.77 35.03
CA LYS A 86 21.45 -4.06 34.99
C LYS A 86 22.65 -4.96 35.33
N GLN A 87 22.41 -6.20 35.73
CA GLN A 87 23.46 -7.18 36.04
C GLN A 87 23.95 -7.84 34.74
N PHE A 88 24.79 -7.10 34.01
CA PHE A 88 25.41 -7.63 32.79
C PHE A 88 26.48 -8.66 33.13
N GLN A 89 26.50 -9.78 32.40
CA GLN A 89 27.46 -10.88 32.57
C GLN A 89 28.39 -11.02 31.37
N SER A 90 27.98 -10.53 30.20
CA SER A 90 28.80 -10.49 28.99
C SER A 90 28.38 -9.34 28.07
N ALA A 91 29.23 -8.99 27.11
CA ALA A 91 28.91 -8.03 26.07
C ALA A 91 29.59 -8.34 24.74
N MET A 92 29.03 -7.78 23.67
CA MET A 92 29.54 -7.85 22.32
C MET A 92 29.49 -6.47 21.67
N TRP A 93 30.54 -6.06 20.96
CA TRP A 93 30.54 -4.84 20.16
C TRP A 93 30.85 -5.14 18.70
N ARG A 94 30.10 -4.50 17.80
CA ARG A 94 30.24 -4.65 16.34
C ARG A 94 30.33 -3.29 15.67
N GLY A 95 31.07 -3.22 14.57
CA GLY A 95 31.14 -2.03 13.72
C GLY A 95 32.30 -2.05 12.74
N PHE A 96 32.78 -0.87 12.40
CA PHE A 96 34.00 -0.68 11.62
C PHE A 96 35.01 0.20 12.32
N ILE A 97 36.28 -0.06 12.03
CA ILE A 97 37.38 0.81 12.36
C ILE A 97 37.98 1.41 11.08
N LYS A 98 38.30 2.71 11.14
CA LYS A 98 38.96 3.48 10.08
C LYS A 98 40.18 4.18 10.65
N VAL A 99 41.35 4.00 10.02
CA VAL A 99 42.58 4.66 10.44
C VAL A 99 42.93 5.89 9.59
N GLU A 100 43.53 6.89 10.21
CA GLU A 100 43.98 8.12 9.53
C GLU A 100 45.38 7.99 8.91
N LYS A 101 46.16 7.01 9.35
CA LYS A 101 47.53 6.75 8.88
C LYS A 101 47.69 5.27 8.60
N SER A 102 48.33 4.93 7.48
CA SER A 102 48.67 3.54 7.19
C SER A 102 49.85 3.10 8.07
N GLY A 103 49.81 1.87 8.58
CA GLY A 103 50.91 1.28 9.33
C GLY A 103 50.51 0.07 10.17
N GLU A 104 51.42 -0.38 11.02
CA GLU A 104 51.15 -1.44 12.01
C GLU A 104 50.50 -0.85 13.25
N TYR A 105 49.37 -1.42 13.64
CA TYR A 105 48.64 -1.13 14.87
C TYR A 105 48.64 -2.35 15.77
N THR A 106 48.66 -2.15 17.08
CA THR A 106 48.43 -3.21 18.08
C THR A 106 47.20 -2.84 18.89
N PHE A 107 46.24 -3.75 19.04
CA PHE A 107 45.05 -3.54 19.87
C PHE A 107 45.22 -4.14 21.26
N SER A 108 44.64 -3.51 22.27
CA SER A 108 44.56 -4.03 23.64
C SER A 108 43.25 -3.58 24.29
N THR A 109 42.78 -4.34 25.28
CA THR A 109 41.67 -3.96 26.14
C THR A 109 42.11 -3.86 27.60
N SER A 110 41.24 -3.28 28.44
CA SER A 110 41.43 -3.28 29.90
C SER A 110 41.36 -4.69 30.53
N ASP A 111 40.88 -5.70 29.80
CA ASP A 111 40.77 -7.10 30.24
C ASP A 111 40.95 -8.09 29.07
N ASN A 112 42.17 -8.19 28.56
CA ASN A 112 42.50 -9.05 27.41
C ASN A 112 42.21 -10.53 27.69
N ASP A 113 42.37 -10.98 28.93
CA ASP A 113 42.24 -12.40 29.29
C ASP A 113 40.77 -12.90 29.16
N HIS A 114 39.80 -11.99 29.18
CA HIS A 114 38.37 -12.28 29.01
C HIS A 114 37.77 -11.68 27.73
N THR A 115 38.62 -11.20 26.82
CA THR A 115 38.20 -10.58 25.57
C THR A 115 38.64 -11.42 24.37
N MET A 116 37.78 -11.49 23.36
CA MET A 116 38.15 -11.89 22.01
C MET A 116 37.88 -10.74 21.06
N LEU A 117 38.88 -10.38 20.23
CA LEU A 117 38.80 -9.25 19.30
C LEU A 117 39.25 -9.67 17.91
N TRP A 118 38.38 -9.41 16.93
CA TRP A 118 38.60 -9.64 15.52
C TRP A 118 38.60 -8.32 14.75
N ILE A 119 39.56 -8.19 13.84
CA ILE A 119 39.59 -7.13 12.81
C ILE A 119 39.54 -7.82 11.44
N ASP A 120 38.47 -7.56 10.68
CA ASP A 120 38.04 -8.41 9.56
C ASP A 120 38.05 -9.90 10.00
N ASP A 121 38.76 -10.76 9.27
CA ASP A 121 38.89 -12.19 9.56
C ASP A 121 40.15 -12.52 10.39
N GLN A 122 40.78 -11.53 11.01
CA GLN A 122 42.01 -11.70 11.80
C GLN A 122 41.74 -11.52 13.28
N GLN A 123 41.96 -12.59 14.05
CA GLN A 123 41.91 -12.55 15.50
C GLN A 123 43.17 -11.87 16.05
N VAL A 124 43.01 -10.74 16.73
CA VAL A 124 44.12 -9.95 17.28
C VAL A 124 44.23 -10.03 18.80
N ILE A 125 43.15 -10.43 19.48
CA ILE A 125 43.11 -10.80 20.91
C ILE A 125 42.32 -12.10 21.05
N ASP A 126 42.88 -13.06 21.81
CA ASP A 126 42.30 -14.39 22.07
C ASP A 126 42.47 -14.75 23.55
N HIS A 127 41.59 -14.24 24.41
CA HIS A 127 41.53 -14.58 25.84
C HIS A 127 42.90 -14.63 26.54
N SER A 128 43.78 -13.70 26.18
CA SER A 128 45.14 -13.66 26.70
C SER A 128 45.75 -12.29 26.54
N SER A 129 46.64 -11.95 27.47
CA SER A 129 47.45 -10.74 27.45
C SER A 129 48.35 -10.58 26.20
N ALA A 130 48.45 -11.60 25.34
CA ALA A 130 49.21 -11.53 24.10
C ALA A 130 48.42 -10.78 23.01
N THR A 131 49.03 -9.72 22.46
CA THR A 131 48.41 -8.90 21.41
C THR A 131 49.15 -9.08 20.07
N GLN A 132 48.40 -9.10 18.98
CA GLN A 132 48.97 -9.20 17.63
C GLN A 132 49.02 -7.83 16.94
N LYS A 133 50.07 -7.63 16.15
CA LYS A 133 50.17 -6.47 15.25
C LYS A 133 49.36 -6.74 13.98
N ILE A 134 48.60 -5.75 13.55
CA ILE A 134 47.84 -5.78 12.30
C ILE A 134 48.15 -4.55 11.45
N LYS A 135 48.26 -4.74 10.14
CA LYS A 135 48.54 -3.66 9.20
C LYS A 135 47.24 -3.06 8.69
N LEU A 136 47.03 -1.78 8.97
CA LEU A 136 45.85 -1.02 8.53
C LEU A 136 46.25 0.05 7.52
N GLU A 137 45.36 0.32 6.56
CA GLU A 137 45.54 1.29 5.49
C GLU A 137 44.66 2.52 5.72
N LYS A 138 45.24 3.71 5.52
CA LYS A 138 44.54 4.99 5.67
C LYS A 138 43.24 4.99 4.87
N GLY A 139 42.15 5.30 5.55
CA GLY A 139 40.84 5.51 4.92
C GLY A 139 40.08 4.22 4.56
N LYS A 140 40.72 3.05 4.62
CA LYS A 140 40.05 1.76 4.46
C LYS A 140 39.26 1.41 5.74
N LEU A 141 38.08 0.82 5.55
CA LEU A 141 37.23 0.30 6.61
C LEU A 141 37.58 -1.16 6.87
N TYR A 142 37.66 -1.53 8.14
CA TYR A 142 37.87 -2.89 8.61
C TYR A 142 36.76 -3.22 9.59
N LYS A 143 36.12 -4.39 9.46
CA LYS A 143 35.11 -4.85 10.43
C LYS A 143 35.80 -5.05 11.78
N ILE A 144 35.12 -4.70 12.86
CA ILE A 144 35.59 -4.97 14.22
C ILE A 144 34.49 -5.68 14.98
N ASN A 145 34.84 -6.82 15.58
CA ASN A 145 33.97 -7.62 16.44
C ASN A 145 34.70 -7.91 17.75
N ILE A 146 34.04 -7.61 18.87
CA ILE A 146 34.58 -7.77 20.21
C ILE A 146 33.58 -8.58 21.03
N THR A 147 34.02 -9.60 21.74
CA THR A 147 33.22 -10.29 22.77
C THR A 147 33.95 -10.25 24.10
N TYR A 148 33.22 -9.97 25.18
CA TYR A 148 33.74 -9.83 26.53
C TYR A 148 32.93 -10.64 27.53
N GLN A 149 33.60 -11.54 28.26
CA GLN A 149 32.97 -12.48 29.20
C GLN A 149 33.80 -12.54 30.50
N PRO A 150 33.70 -11.54 31.39
CA PRO A 150 34.51 -11.48 32.60
C PRO A 150 34.23 -12.63 33.56
N GLU A 151 35.22 -12.95 34.40
CA GLU A 151 35.05 -13.96 35.45
C GLU A 151 33.96 -13.54 36.46
N SER A 152 33.98 -12.28 36.88
CA SER A 152 32.97 -11.63 37.73
C SER A 152 32.69 -10.21 37.26
N SER A 153 31.42 -9.81 37.22
CA SER A 153 31.01 -8.46 36.86
C SER A 153 30.57 -7.65 38.09
N SER A 154 30.78 -6.32 38.02
CA SER A 154 30.15 -5.38 38.95
C SER A 154 28.98 -4.71 38.24
N ALA A 155 27.84 -4.54 38.93
CA ALA A 155 26.66 -3.91 38.34
C ALA A 155 26.88 -2.42 38.01
N ASN A 156 27.85 -1.76 38.66
CA ASN A 156 28.02 -0.30 38.59
C ASN A 156 29.06 0.15 37.55
N GLU A 157 29.91 -0.74 37.05
CA GLU A 157 30.95 -0.45 36.04
C GLU A 157 31.12 -1.68 35.14
N PHE A 158 30.27 -1.80 34.11
CA PHE A 158 30.36 -2.88 33.13
C PHE A 158 30.79 -2.34 31.77
N GLY A 159 31.85 -2.91 31.20
CA GLY A 159 32.42 -2.55 29.91
C GLY A 159 33.92 -2.73 29.88
N LEU A 160 34.56 -2.20 28.83
CA LEU A 160 36.01 -2.27 28.63
C LEU A 160 36.55 -1.00 27.97
N GLN A 161 37.82 -0.70 28.21
CA GLN A 161 38.56 0.29 27.43
C GLN A 161 39.27 -0.41 26.28
N LEU A 162 38.98 -0.01 25.04
CA LEU A 162 39.64 -0.44 23.83
C LEU A 162 40.71 0.58 23.44
N ASN A 163 41.96 0.12 23.46
CA ASN A 163 43.14 0.91 23.15
C ASN A 163 43.81 0.43 21.87
N TRP A 164 44.60 1.30 21.28
CA TRP A 164 45.53 0.95 20.21
C TRP A 164 46.91 1.55 20.44
N ILE A 165 47.94 0.90 19.88
CA ILE A 165 49.27 1.49 19.70
C ILE A 165 49.38 1.85 18.24
N THR A 166 49.50 3.15 17.95
CA THR A 166 49.62 3.67 16.59
C THR A 166 50.98 3.32 15.96
N PRO A 167 51.15 3.45 14.63
CA PRO A 167 52.44 3.20 13.97
C PRO A 167 53.57 4.14 14.44
N GLN A 168 53.24 5.20 15.18
CA GLN A 168 54.20 6.12 15.80
C GLN A 168 54.62 5.70 17.22
N GLY A 169 54.03 4.63 17.77
CA GLY A 169 54.30 4.13 19.11
C GLY A 169 53.49 4.82 20.22
N THR A 170 52.51 5.65 19.87
CA THR A 170 51.58 6.25 20.85
C THR A 170 50.49 5.26 21.21
N GLU A 171 50.36 4.95 22.50
CA GLU A 171 49.23 4.20 23.06
C GLU A 171 48.14 5.18 23.51
N GLU A 172 46.90 4.93 23.08
CA GLU A 172 45.75 5.75 23.43
C GLU A 172 44.45 4.94 23.32
N ILE A 173 43.40 5.38 24.03
CA ILE A 173 42.03 4.93 23.78
C ILE A 173 41.67 5.33 22.36
N ILE A 174 41.03 4.44 21.60
CA ILE A 174 40.66 4.74 20.22
C ILE A 174 39.74 5.97 20.20
N PRO A 175 40.12 7.07 19.53
CA PRO A 175 39.38 8.32 19.64
C PRO A 175 38.07 8.28 18.83
N GLU A 176 37.18 9.23 19.16
CA GLU A 176 35.93 9.42 18.41
C GLU A 176 36.20 9.64 16.91
N GLY A 177 35.36 9.03 16.06
CA GLY A 177 35.46 9.15 14.60
C GLY A 177 36.34 8.09 13.92
N ASN A 178 37.11 7.31 14.68
CA ASN A 178 37.80 6.12 14.18
C ASN A 178 36.95 4.86 14.27
N LEU A 179 35.89 4.88 15.08
CA LEU A 179 34.89 3.83 15.18
C LEU A 179 33.59 4.26 14.49
N LEU A 180 33.00 3.34 13.74
CA LEU A 180 31.80 3.54 12.94
C LEU A 180 30.81 2.40 13.20
N LEU A 181 29.53 2.69 13.06
CA LEU A 181 28.46 1.71 13.25
C LEU A 181 28.58 0.57 12.25
N PRO A 182 28.03 -0.61 12.56
CA PRO A 182 27.96 -1.69 11.59
C PRO A 182 27.15 -1.26 10.37
N ASP A 183 27.50 -1.84 9.22
CA ASP A 183 26.78 -1.69 7.98
C ASP A 183 25.62 -2.67 8.08
N ILE A 184 24.49 -2.16 8.56
CA ILE A 184 23.21 -2.86 8.54
C ILE A 184 22.80 -2.88 7.09
N LYS A 185 23.37 -3.84 6.35
CA LYS A 185 23.31 -3.87 4.89
C LYS A 185 21.86 -3.81 4.42
N ASN A 186 21.66 -3.06 3.34
CA ASN A 186 20.46 -3.04 2.53
C ASN A 186 20.20 -4.42 1.88
N GLN A 187 19.51 -5.32 2.59
CA GLN A 187 19.28 -6.72 2.21
C GLN A 187 20.57 -7.55 1.96
N PRO A 188 20.59 -8.85 2.28
CA PRO A 188 21.69 -9.70 1.88
C PRO A 188 21.75 -9.75 0.35
N GLU A 189 22.77 -9.13 -0.24
CA GLU A 189 23.08 -9.34 -1.66
C GLU A 189 23.07 -10.84 -1.94
N ASN A 190 22.47 -11.23 -3.07
CA ASN A 190 22.65 -12.52 -3.71
C ASN A 190 24.12 -12.68 -4.16
N GLU A 191 25.08 -12.63 -3.22
CA GLU A 191 26.37 -13.27 -3.41
C GLU A 191 26.09 -14.77 -3.52
N SER A 192 26.05 -15.23 -4.78
CA SER A 192 26.00 -16.61 -5.23
C SER A 192 25.98 -17.65 -4.09
N SER A 193 24.85 -18.34 -4.01
CA SER A 193 24.52 -19.50 -3.19
C SER A 193 25.48 -20.71 -3.34
N ARG A 194 26.72 -20.51 -3.81
CA ARG A 194 27.80 -21.48 -3.91
C ARG A 194 29.02 -21.21 -3.04
N LYS A 195 29.18 -20.02 -2.42
CA LYS A 195 30.28 -19.80 -1.44
C LYS A 195 29.89 -19.96 0.03
N LYS A 196 28.60 -19.83 0.39
CA LYS A 196 28.12 -20.08 1.77
C LYS A 196 28.21 -21.55 2.23
N ARG A 197 28.40 -22.52 1.31
CA ARG A 197 28.57 -23.95 1.68
C ARG A 197 30.00 -24.39 1.93
N SER A 198 30.98 -23.50 1.74
CA SER A 198 32.39 -23.79 2.03
C SER A 198 33.02 -22.59 2.72
N ILE A 199 32.59 -22.39 3.96
CA ILE A 199 33.26 -21.75 5.10
C ILE A 199 32.11 -21.42 6.05
N SER A 200 31.73 -22.41 6.86
CA SER A 200 31.35 -22.12 8.22
C SER A 200 32.60 -21.53 8.88
N THR A 201 32.82 -20.22 8.76
CA THR A 201 33.66 -19.52 9.71
C THR A 201 32.96 -19.68 11.04
N ALA A 202 33.55 -20.52 11.89
CA ALA A 202 33.21 -20.56 13.29
C ALA A 202 33.26 -19.13 13.87
N SER A 203 32.40 -18.90 14.86
CA SER A 203 32.24 -17.71 15.71
C SER A 203 31.62 -16.46 15.06
N ASP A 204 30.30 -16.47 14.83
CA ASP A 204 29.51 -15.29 15.18
C ASP A 204 29.01 -15.52 16.61
N GLY A 205 29.64 -14.86 17.58
CA GLY A 205 29.38 -15.08 19.00
C GLY A 205 28.01 -14.52 19.39
N GLY A 206 27.05 -15.39 19.69
CA GLY A 206 26.05 -15.13 20.73
C GLY A 206 24.63 -14.81 20.29
N VAL A 207 24.44 -13.75 19.50
CA VAL A 207 23.12 -13.15 19.28
C VAL A 207 22.43 -13.78 18.10
N GLU A 208 21.23 -14.32 18.33
CA GLU A 208 20.34 -14.76 17.27
C GLU A 208 19.65 -13.52 16.66
N ASP A 209 20.04 -13.19 15.43
CA ASP A 209 19.59 -12.08 14.58
C ASP A 209 19.46 -12.67 13.17
N SER A 210 18.29 -13.23 12.89
CA SER A 210 18.07 -14.14 11.75
C SER A 210 17.98 -13.41 10.41
N ASP A 211 17.53 -12.17 10.40
CA ASP A 211 17.41 -11.33 9.21
C ASP A 211 18.56 -10.33 9.04
N GLY A 212 19.41 -10.18 10.05
CA GLY A 212 20.61 -9.37 10.03
C GLY A 212 20.34 -7.87 10.07
N ASP A 213 19.21 -7.47 10.64
CA ASP A 213 18.79 -6.06 10.76
C ASP A 213 19.45 -5.36 11.96
N GLY A 214 20.01 -6.12 12.90
CA GLY A 214 20.70 -5.64 14.10
C GLY A 214 19.89 -5.72 15.39
N ILE A 215 18.61 -6.10 15.34
CA ILE A 215 17.76 -6.38 16.49
C ILE A 215 17.73 -7.90 16.74
N PRO A 216 17.97 -8.37 17.98
CA PRO A 216 17.85 -9.78 18.31
C PRO A 216 16.43 -10.32 18.12
N ASP A 217 16.30 -11.56 17.63
CA ASP A 217 15.03 -12.22 17.34
C ASP A 217 14.06 -12.20 18.54
N SER A 218 14.58 -12.38 19.76
CA SER A 218 13.79 -12.37 20.98
C SER A 218 13.16 -11.01 21.27
N LEU A 219 13.89 -9.91 21.00
CA LEU A 219 13.38 -8.56 21.20
C LEU A 219 12.28 -8.23 20.20
N GLU A 220 12.45 -8.63 18.94
CA GLU A 220 11.44 -8.44 17.90
C GLU A 220 10.09 -9.08 18.25
N ILE A 221 10.14 -10.30 18.79
CA ILE A 221 8.98 -11.09 19.18
C ILE A 221 8.33 -10.56 20.47
N GLU A 222 9.11 -10.38 21.54
CA GLU A 222 8.58 -10.00 22.87
C GLU A 222 8.21 -8.51 22.95
N GLY A 223 8.90 -7.73 22.13
CA GLY A 223 8.79 -6.30 21.98
C GLY A 223 9.87 -5.54 22.72
N TYR A 224 10.24 -4.40 22.15
CA TYR A 224 11.34 -3.57 22.58
C TYR A 224 10.95 -2.09 22.59
N THR A 225 11.83 -1.28 23.14
CA THR A 225 11.73 0.18 23.06
C THR A 225 13.09 0.80 22.84
N LEU A 226 13.06 2.04 22.40
CA LEU A 226 14.25 2.81 22.07
C LEU A 226 14.10 4.22 22.62
N ASP A 227 15.11 4.66 23.36
CA ASP A 227 15.26 6.04 23.81
C ASP A 227 16.64 6.60 23.42
N VAL A 228 16.72 7.92 23.38
CA VAL A 228 17.94 8.66 23.03
C VAL A 228 18.21 9.71 24.11
N LYS A 229 19.14 9.40 25.01
CA LYS A 229 19.61 10.31 26.05
C LYS A 229 21.07 10.66 25.79
N ASN A 230 21.42 11.94 25.94
CA ASN A 230 22.80 12.44 25.81
C ASN A 230 23.54 11.97 24.53
N LYS A 231 22.83 11.87 23.39
CA LYS A 231 23.34 11.39 22.09
C LYS A 231 23.71 9.91 22.03
N LYS A 232 23.43 9.13 23.08
CA LYS A 232 23.53 7.67 23.05
C LYS A 232 22.18 7.05 22.75
N LEU A 233 22.21 6.06 21.88
CA LEU A 233 21.12 5.14 21.57
C LEU A 233 20.97 4.17 22.74
N THR A 234 19.74 3.91 23.15
CA THR A 234 19.45 2.91 24.18
C THR A 234 18.23 2.11 23.75
N LEU A 235 18.46 0.90 23.22
CA LEU A 235 17.41 -0.06 22.87
C LEU A 235 17.38 -1.17 23.93
N MET A 236 16.18 -1.53 24.38
CA MET A 236 15.97 -2.47 25.49
C MET A 236 14.66 -3.24 25.33
N PRO A 237 14.48 -4.39 26.02
CA PRO A 237 13.19 -5.08 26.09
C PRO A 237 12.08 -4.17 26.63
N TRP A 238 10.85 -4.32 26.15
CA TRP A 238 9.70 -3.60 26.70
C TRP A 238 9.24 -4.20 28.04
N ILE A 239 9.15 -3.35 29.06
CA ILE A 239 8.74 -3.73 30.42
C ILE A 239 7.58 -2.85 30.83
N GLU A 240 6.36 -3.40 30.78
CA GLU A 240 5.11 -2.66 30.99
C GLU A 240 5.11 -1.81 32.27
N LYS A 241 5.59 -2.37 33.38
CA LYS A 241 5.63 -1.69 34.69
C LYS A 241 6.58 -0.49 34.73
N VAL A 242 7.61 -0.48 33.87
CA VAL A 242 8.63 0.57 33.81
C VAL A 242 8.29 1.57 32.71
N HIS A 243 7.89 1.09 31.53
CA HIS A 243 7.79 1.87 30.31
C HIS A 243 6.38 2.40 30.02
N GLY A 244 5.31 1.66 30.37
CA GLY A 244 3.94 2.02 29.95
C GLY A 244 3.46 3.41 30.45
N LYS A 245 4.03 3.89 31.56
CA LYS A 245 3.72 5.22 32.12
C LYS A 245 4.74 6.30 31.72
N LYS A 246 5.85 5.91 31.09
CA LYS A 246 6.90 6.85 30.71
C LYS A 246 6.51 7.65 29.48
N ARG A 247 7.14 8.82 29.39
CA ARG A 247 6.98 9.77 28.31
C ARG A 247 8.36 10.18 27.82
N THR A 248 8.49 10.38 26.52
CA THR A 248 9.66 10.97 25.88
C THR A 248 9.83 12.44 26.33
N LYS A 249 10.97 13.07 25.98
CA LYS A 249 11.22 14.48 26.30
C LYS A 249 10.18 15.45 25.72
N SER A 250 9.52 15.08 24.63
CA SER A 250 8.43 15.86 24.02
C SER A 250 7.07 15.65 24.71
N GLY A 251 6.99 14.76 25.70
CA GLY A 251 5.76 14.44 26.42
C GLY A 251 4.93 13.31 25.80
N ALA A 252 5.34 12.76 24.64
CA ALA A 252 4.66 11.62 24.01
C ALA A 252 4.92 10.31 24.77
N PRO A 253 3.97 9.34 24.81
CA PRO A 253 4.20 7.98 25.31
C PRO A 253 5.45 7.34 24.73
N LEU A 254 6.19 6.59 25.56
CA LEU A 254 7.24 5.72 25.05
C LEU A 254 6.59 4.60 24.24
N THR A 255 7.14 4.28 23.08
CA THR A 255 6.56 3.31 22.14
C THR A 255 7.09 1.91 22.41
N LYS A 256 6.19 0.93 22.48
CA LYS A 256 6.51 -0.49 22.36
C LYS A 256 6.57 -0.84 20.87
N TYR A 257 7.70 -1.35 20.42
CA TYR A 257 7.87 -1.87 19.06
C TYR A 257 7.83 -3.40 19.10
N THR A 258 7.32 -3.97 18.02
CA THR A 258 7.44 -5.38 17.65
C THR A 258 7.70 -5.43 16.15
N SER A 259 8.38 -6.47 15.70
CA SER A 259 8.77 -6.68 14.30
C SER A 259 8.96 -8.18 14.03
N SER A 260 9.21 -8.53 12.77
CA SER A 260 9.42 -9.90 12.33
C SER A 260 10.91 -10.23 12.34
N PRO A 261 11.35 -11.24 13.11
CA PRO A 261 12.77 -11.62 13.18
C PRO A 261 13.29 -12.25 11.87
N MET A 262 12.40 -12.53 10.91
CA MET A 262 12.75 -13.13 9.61
C MET A 262 12.74 -12.10 8.49
N LYS A 263 12.46 -10.83 8.78
CA LYS A 263 12.28 -9.78 7.77
C LYS A 263 13.02 -8.52 8.14
N TRP A 264 14.16 -8.35 7.47
CA TRP A 264 15.03 -7.16 7.58
C TRP A 264 14.26 -5.83 7.61
N SER A 265 13.17 -5.73 6.84
CA SER A 265 12.15 -4.69 7.02
C SER A 265 10.79 -5.37 7.14
N THR A 266 10.15 -5.29 8.31
CA THR A 266 8.85 -5.93 8.54
C THR A 266 7.76 -5.44 7.56
N ALA A 267 7.81 -4.16 7.19
CA ALA A 267 6.89 -3.55 6.21
C ALA A 267 7.33 -3.73 4.74
N SER A 268 8.37 -4.53 4.47
CA SER A 268 8.92 -4.79 3.13
C SER A 268 9.41 -3.54 2.38
N ASP A 269 9.76 -2.49 3.11
CA ASP A 269 10.24 -1.24 2.55
C ASP A 269 11.79 -1.18 2.57
N PRO A 270 12.43 -0.14 2.02
CA PRO A 270 13.88 -0.16 1.83
C PRO A 270 14.67 0.22 3.08
N TYR A 271 14.04 0.30 4.25
CA TYR A 271 14.65 0.67 5.52
C TYR A 271 14.42 -0.44 6.55
N SER A 272 15.49 -0.85 7.25
CA SER A 272 15.39 -1.91 8.26
C SER A 272 14.59 -1.48 9.48
N ASP A 273 14.16 -2.44 10.29
CA ASP A 273 13.40 -2.15 11.51
C ASP A 273 14.29 -1.40 12.51
N PHE A 274 15.55 -1.81 12.69
CA PHE A 274 16.55 -1.06 13.45
C PHE A 274 16.75 0.37 12.91
N ALA A 275 16.91 0.52 11.58
CA ALA A 275 17.16 1.81 10.96
C ALA A 275 15.99 2.78 11.19
N LYS A 276 14.75 2.27 11.09
CA LYS A 276 13.54 3.03 11.37
C LYS A 276 13.49 3.52 12.82
N VAL A 277 13.61 2.61 13.80
CA VAL A 277 13.48 2.98 15.21
C VAL A 277 14.62 3.87 15.70
N SER A 278 15.84 3.65 15.19
CA SER A 278 17.00 4.49 15.50
C SER A 278 16.96 5.83 14.77
N GLY A 279 16.19 5.95 13.68
CA GLY A 279 16.16 7.12 12.82
C GLY A 279 17.38 7.24 11.90
N MET A 280 18.13 6.14 11.71
CA MET A 280 19.24 6.04 10.74
C MET A 280 18.71 5.84 9.30
N ILE A 281 17.72 6.64 8.92
CA ILE A 281 17.06 6.64 7.61
C ILE A 281 17.03 8.08 7.06
N ASP A 282 16.70 8.26 5.78
CA ASP A 282 16.51 9.60 5.21
C ASP A 282 15.56 10.42 6.11
N LYS A 283 16.04 11.56 6.61
CA LYS A 283 15.31 12.44 7.53
C LYS A 283 13.99 12.96 6.95
N LYS A 284 13.81 12.88 5.63
CA LYS A 284 12.56 13.25 4.93
C LYS A 284 11.49 12.17 4.99
N VAL A 285 11.81 10.96 5.47
CA VAL A 285 10.83 9.90 5.75
C VAL A 285 10.02 10.28 6.99
N LYS A 286 8.69 10.18 6.89
CA LYS A 286 7.74 10.63 7.93
C LYS A 286 7.40 9.55 8.96
N VAL A 287 7.64 8.29 8.64
CA VAL A 287 7.29 7.16 9.50
C VAL A 287 8.55 6.42 9.94
N LYS A 288 8.61 6.09 11.23
CA LYS A 288 9.76 5.43 11.87
C LYS A 288 9.38 4.14 12.60
N HIS A 289 8.13 3.72 12.46
CA HIS A 289 7.65 2.49 13.08
C HIS A 289 7.91 1.31 12.13
N PRO A 290 8.51 0.18 12.58
CA PRO A 290 8.74 -1.04 11.78
C PRO A 290 7.53 -1.47 10.98
N LEU A 291 6.37 -1.51 11.64
CA LEU A 291 5.08 -1.94 11.06
C LEU A 291 4.41 -0.94 10.11
N ILE A 292 4.95 0.28 9.93
CA ILE A 292 4.36 1.25 9.00
C ILE A 292 5.30 1.41 7.81
N ALA A 293 4.77 1.19 6.61
CA ALA A 293 5.56 1.26 5.38
C ALA A 293 5.99 2.69 5.07
N ALA A 294 7.28 2.85 4.78
CA ALA A 294 7.90 4.07 4.28
C ALA A 294 8.02 4.00 2.75
N TYR A 295 7.07 4.60 2.03
CA TYR A 295 7.02 4.57 0.57
C TYR A 295 6.45 5.86 -0.02
N PRO A 296 6.77 6.23 -1.27
CA PRO A 296 6.13 7.33 -1.95
C PRO A 296 4.77 6.89 -2.50
N ASN A 297 3.76 7.74 -2.39
CA ASN A 297 2.51 7.62 -3.14
C ASN A 297 2.45 8.83 -4.08
N LEU A 298 3.01 8.66 -5.28
CA LEU A 298 3.21 9.72 -6.24
C LEU A 298 1.99 9.86 -7.16
N GLN A 299 1.36 11.03 -7.11
CA GLN A 299 0.14 11.36 -7.83
C GLN A 299 0.38 12.55 -8.75
N VAL A 300 -0.49 12.72 -9.75
CA VAL A 300 -0.48 13.87 -10.65
C VAL A 300 -1.73 14.70 -10.44
N HIS A 301 -1.53 15.98 -10.11
CA HIS A 301 -2.61 16.95 -9.99
C HIS A 301 -2.60 17.87 -11.20
N MET A 302 -3.78 18.17 -11.73
CA MET A 302 -3.96 19.17 -12.78
C MET A 302 -4.42 20.50 -12.17
N ASP A 303 -3.68 21.56 -12.45
CA ASP A 303 -4.02 22.93 -12.01
C ASP A 303 -4.99 23.61 -12.98
N LYS A 304 -4.74 23.42 -14.29
CA LYS A 304 -5.55 23.98 -15.38
C LYS A 304 -5.28 23.27 -16.69
N PHE A 305 -6.21 23.44 -17.63
CA PHE A 305 -6.09 22.95 -18.99
C PHE A 305 -6.31 24.05 -20.03
N ILE A 306 -5.84 23.80 -21.24
CA ILE A 306 -6.13 24.61 -22.43
C ILE A 306 -6.35 23.70 -23.65
N ILE A 307 -7.41 23.99 -24.39
CA ILE A 307 -7.76 23.32 -25.64
C ILE A 307 -7.78 24.36 -26.75
N SER A 308 -7.10 24.10 -27.85
CA SER A 308 -7.00 25.03 -28.98
C SER A 308 -7.11 24.30 -30.31
N LYS A 309 -7.68 24.95 -31.33
CA LYS A 309 -7.79 24.34 -32.66
C LYS A 309 -6.42 24.26 -33.34
N ASN A 310 -6.13 23.11 -33.96
CA ASN A 310 -4.97 22.94 -34.84
C ASN A 310 -5.12 23.83 -36.10
N ARG A 311 -4.15 24.71 -36.37
CA ARG A 311 -4.13 25.54 -37.59
C ARG A 311 -2.99 25.10 -38.51
N ASN A 312 -3.35 24.62 -39.71
CA ASN A 312 -2.44 24.64 -40.86
C ASN A 312 -2.53 26.03 -41.50
N GLU A 313 -1.53 26.88 -41.31
CA GLU A 313 -1.55 28.22 -41.92
C GLU A 313 -1.27 28.17 -43.42
N THR A 314 -2.25 28.60 -44.21
CA THR A 314 -2.03 29.46 -45.36
C THR A 314 -3.06 30.57 -45.26
N LEU A 315 -2.65 31.83 -45.03
CA LEU A 315 -3.22 33.05 -45.66
C LEU A 315 -2.64 34.38 -45.11
N GLU A 316 -2.51 35.33 -46.03
CA GLU A 316 -1.68 36.54 -46.06
C GLU A 316 -2.11 37.75 -45.20
N ASN A 317 -3.12 37.69 -44.33
CA ASN A 317 -3.65 38.90 -43.67
C ASN A 317 -3.86 38.78 -42.15
N GLY A 318 -2.77 38.95 -41.39
CA GLY A 318 -2.60 39.92 -40.30
C GLY A 318 -3.55 40.03 -39.08
N VAL A 319 -4.71 39.38 -39.01
CA VAL A 319 -5.59 39.46 -37.82
C VAL A 319 -5.98 38.05 -37.36
N ASN A 320 -5.26 37.54 -36.36
CA ASN A 320 -5.49 36.24 -35.75
C ASN A 320 -6.37 36.38 -34.49
N THR A 321 -7.61 35.91 -34.53
CA THR A 321 -8.38 35.58 -33.30
C THR A 321 -8.19 34.10 -33.01
N SER A 322 -7.31 33.73 -32.08
CA SER A 322 -7.17 32.33 -31.65
C SER A 322 -8.41 31.91 -30.85
N SER A 323 -9.10 30.85 -31.28
CA SER A 323 -10.16 30.21 -30.49
C SER A 323 -9.50 29.17 -29.56
N SER A 324 -9.51 29.46 -28.27
CA SER A 324 -9.03 28.56 -27.21
C SER A 324 -10.04 28.51 -26.08
N ILE A 325 -10.12 27.35 -25.43
CA ILE A 325 -10.90 27.12 -24.22
C ILE A 325 -9.92 26.76 -23.12
N SER A 326 -10.02 27.43 -21.98
CA SER A 326 -9.20 27.14 -20.82
C SER A 326 -10.04 27.24 -19.56
N GLY A 327 -9.74 26.39 -18.59
CA GLY A 327 -10.38 26.37 -17.28
C GLY A 327 -9.42 25.92 -16.20
N SER A 328 -9.69 26.35 -14.98
CA SER A 328 -9.06 25.84 -13.77
C SER A 328 -9.63 24.47 -13.43
N THR A 329 -8.85 23.64 -12.76
CA THR A 329 -9.26 22.30 -12.34
C THR A 329 -8.99 22.07 -10.86
N SER A 330 -9.78 21.20 -10.27
CA SER A 330 -9.51 20.61 -8.95
C SER A 330 -9.26 19.12 -9.15
N THR A 331 -8.26 18.56 -8.47
CA THR A 331 -7.93 17.14 -8.55
C THR A 331 -8.09 16.51 -7.17
N SER A 332 -8.78 15.37 -7.11
CA SER A 332 -9.00 14.57 -5.89
C SER A 332 -8.80 13.09 -6.19
N ASN A 333 -8.46 12.28 -5.19
CA ASN A 333 -8.36 10.83 -5.38
C ASN A 333 -9.71 10.26 -5.82
N THR A 334 -9.67 9.33 -6.77
CA THR A 334 -10.85 8.51 -7.05
C THR A 334 -10.92 7.49 -5.92
N HIS A 335 -11.92 7.60 -5.06
CA HIS A 335 -12.35 6.51 -4.21
C HIS A 335 -13.80 6.26 -4.55
N SER A 336 -14.08 5.21 -5.32
CA SER A 336 -15.45 4.87 -5.62
C SER A 336 -16.05 4.18 -4.38
N THR A 337 -17.01 4.86 -3.77
CA THR A 337 -17.77 4.37 -2.61
C THR A 337 -19.16 3.91 -3.05
N GLU A 338 -19.32 3.48 -4.30
CA GLU A 338 -20.59 2.92 -4.76
C GLU A 338 -20.84 1.62 -4.01
N ALA A 339 -21.70 1.68 -2.99
CA ALA A 339 -22.14 0.52 -2.25
C ALA A 339 -22.72 -0.50 -3.23
N SER A 340 -22.15 -1.71 -3.23
CA SER A 340 -22.66 -2.76 -4.09
C SER A 340 -23.84 -3.47 -3.42
N VAL A 341 -24.79 -3.91 -4.22
CA VAL A 341 -25.96 -4.66 -3.73
C VAL A 341 -25.59 -6.14 -3.45
N GLY A 342 -24.34 -6.55 -3.70
CA GLY A 342 -23.78 -7.82 -3.20
C GLY A 342 -23.54 -7.82 -1.68
N ALA A 343 -23.64 -6.65 -1.03
CA ALA A 343 -23.48 -6.47 0.41
C ALA A 343 -24.56 -7.16 1.29
N GLN A 344 -25.51 -7.91 0.70
CA GLN A 344 -26.40 -8.80 1.47
C GLN A 344 -25.66 -9.94 2.18
N VAL A 345 -24.43 -10.29 1.76
CA VAL A 345 -23.65 -11.38 2.35
C VAL A 345 -22.97 -10.95 3.67
N HIS A 346 -22.69 -9.65 3.84
CA HIS A 346 -21.94 -9.11 4.99
C HIS A 346 -22.79 -8.27 5.94
N ALA A 347 -24.03 -8.70 6.20
CA ALA A 347 -24.98 -7.93 7.02
C ALA A 347 -24.46 -7.62 8.43
N SER A 348 -23.58 -8.47 8.96
CA SER A 348 -22.96 -8.31 10.27
C SER A 348 -22.08 -7.06 10.39
N LEU A 349 -21.50 -6.57 9.28
CA LEU A 349 -20.62 -5.40 9.25
C LEU A 349 -21.37 -4.07 9.35
N PHE A 350 -22.66 -4.03 8.96
CA PHE A 350 -23.48 -2.81 9.06
C PHE A 350 -23.72 -2.37 10.50
N ASN A 351 -23.74 -3.32 11.46
CA ASN A 351 -23.84 -3.01 12.89
C ASN A 351 -22.69 -2.14 13.40
N PHE A 352 -21.57 -2.08 12.67
CA PHE A 352 -20.39 -1.30 12.98
C PHE A 352 -20.24 -0.06 12.09
N GLY A 353 -21.27 0.28 11.29
CA GLY A 353 -21.18 1.37 10.30
C GLY A 353 -20.26 1.04 9.12
N GLY A 354 -20.04 -0.25 8.85
CA GLY A 354 -19.27 -0.76 7.73
C GLY A 354 -20.09 -0.81 6.43
N SER A 355 -19.45 -0.62 5.28
CA SER A 355 -20.02 -0.87 3.95
C SER A 355 -19.01 -1.54 3.02
N VAL A 356 -19.50 -2.22 1.98
CA VAL A 356 -18.67 -2.95 1.02
C VAL A 356 -18.77 -2.30 -0.37
N SER A 357 -17.63 -2.04 -1.01
CA SER A 357 -17.53 -1.46 -2.34
C SER A 357 -16.99 -2.48 -3.34
N THR A 358 -17.65 -2.65 -4.49
CA THR A 358 -17.15 -3.48 -5.61
C THR A 358 -16.11 -2.78 -6.48
N ASN A 359 -15.85 -1.50 -6.21
CA ASN A 359 -14.98 -0.66 -7.03
C ASN A 359 -14.02 0.12 -6.09
N PHE A 360 -13.34 -0.59 -5.19
CA PHE A 360 -12.29 0.00 -4.36
C PHE A 360 -11.11 0.36 -5.28
N SER A 361 -10.92 1.64 -5.56
CA SER A 361 -9.97 2.09 -6.57
C SER A 361 -8.52 2.13 -6.06
N ASP A 362 -7.61 1.92 -7.01
CA ASP A 362 -6.16 2.02 -6.79
C ASP A 362 -5.77 3.43 -6.33
N SER A 363 -4.74 3.51 -5.49
CA SER A 363 -4.16 4.75 -4.94
C SER A 363 -3.67 5.73 -6.01
N ASN A 364 -3.41 5.21 -7.21
CA ASN A 364 -2.78 5.95 -8.29
C ASN A 364 -3.77 6.59 -9.27
N SER A 365 -5.08 6.51 -9.00
CA SER A 365 -6.12 7.11 -9.83
C SER A 365 -6.71 8.37 -9.19
N GLN A 366 -6.77 9.46 -9.96
CA GLN A 366 -7.29 10.76 -9.53
C GLN A 366 -8.37 11.29 -10.48
N THR A 367 -9.47 11.83 -9.95
CA THR A 367 -10.49 12.56 -10.73
C THR A 367 -10.08 14.02 -10.79
N VAL A 368 -10.04 14.55 -12.01
CA VAL A 368 -9.88 15.97 -12.30
C VAL A 368 -11.26 16.54 -12.64
N THR A 369 -11.73 17.48 -11.83
CA THR A 369 -13.00 18.20 -12.03
C THR A 369 -12.72 19.61 -12.53
N ILE A 370 -13.47 20.06 -13.53
CA ILE A 370 -13.34 21.40 -14.10
C ILE A 370 -14.14 22.41 -13.26
N ASP A 371 -13.46 23.44 -12.75
CA ASP A 371 -14.09 24.50 -11.94
C ASP A 371 -14.76 25.56 -12.83
N ARG A 372 -16.08 25.68 -12.72
CA ARG A 372 -16.87 26.68 -13.47
C ARG A 372 -17.06 28.00 -12.70
N SER A 373 -16.75 28.04 -11.41
CA SER A 373 -16.97 29.22 -10.58
C SER A 373 -15.97 30.35 -10.88
N SER A 374 -14.80 30.00 -11.42
CA SER A 374 -13.65 30.91 -11.60
C SER A 374 -13.38 31.36 -13.05
N SER A 375 -14.18 30.95 -14.05
CA SER A 375 -13.88 31.24 -15.47
C SER A 375 -15.06 31.79 -16.29
N GLU A 376 -15.00 33.08 -16.61
CA GLU A 376 -15.94 33.74 -17.54
C GLU A 376 -15.88 33.17 -18.99
N SER A 377 -14.84 32.40 -19.31
CA SER A 377 -14.50 31.93 -20.67
C SER A 377 -15.02 30.54 -21.05
N LEU A 378 -15.55 29.73 -20.12
CA LEU A 378 -15.87 28.33 -20.43
C LEU A 378 -17.11 28.14 -21.32
N GLY A 379 -17.98 29.14 -21.50
CA GLY A 379 -19.09 29.10 -22.48
C GLY A 379 -19.93 27.80 -22.49
N LYS A 380 -20.64 27.55 -23.59
CA LYS A 380 -21.32 26.27 -23.91
C LYS A 380 -21.09 25.94 -25.39
N ASN A 381 -21.07 24.66 -25.75
CA ASN A 381 -20.72 24.13 -27.07
C ASN A 381 -19.25 24.40 -27.42
N TRP A 382 -18.35 23.71 -26.72
CA TRP A 382 -16.90 23.86 -26.86
C TRP A 382 -16.43 23.56 -28.28
N SER A 383 -16.94 22.47 -28.87
CA SER A 383 -16.63 22.10 -30.25
C SER A 383 -17.02 23.18 -31.25
N LYS A 384 -18.15 23.88 -31.04
CA LYS A 384 -18.57 25.01 -31.88
C LYS A 384 -17.73 26.26 -31.64
N SER A 385 -17.37 26.56 -30.39
CA SER A 385 -16.55 27.72 -30.02
C SER A 385 -15.13 27.62 -30.56
N LEU A 386 -14.58 26.41 -30.63
CA LEU A 386 -13.31 26.12 -31.30
C LEU A 386 -13.43 26.06 -32.83
N GLY A 387 -14.65 25.89 -33.35
CA GLY A 387 -14.92 25.71 -34.78
C GLY A 387 -14.46 24.35 -35.30
N LEU A 388 -14.59 23.28 -34.49
CA LEU A 388 -14.18 21.91 -34.83
C LEU A 388 -15.26 21.19 -35.66
N ASN A 389 -14.83 20.60 -36.78
CA ASN A 389 -15.64 19.71 -37.61
C ASN A 389 -15.55 18.24 -37.14
N ALA A 390 -16.45 17.37 -37.60
CA ALA A 390 -16.56 15.96 -37.15
C ALA A 390 -15.33 15.08 -37.44
N GLY A 391 -14.39 15.53 -38.28
CA GLY A 391 -13.12 14.84 -38.57
C GLY A 391 -11.88 15.60 -38.10
N GLU A 392 -12.04 16.67 -37.32
CA GLU A 392 -10.93 17.48 -36.82
C GLU A 392 -10.65 17.17 -35.35
N ALA A 393 -9.38 17.31 -34.94
CA ALA A 393 -8.97 17.26 -33.54
C ALA A 393 -8.41 18.61 -33.10
N ALA A 394 -8.59 18.93 -31.82
CA ALA A 394 -7.95 20.05 -31.16
C ALA A 394 -6.70 19.59 -30.41
N TYR A 395 -5.81 20.53 -30.11
CA TYR A 395 -4.67 20.33 -29.24
C TYR A 395 -5.05 20.59 -27.79
N PHE A 396 -4.71 19.63 -26.95
CA PHE A 396 -4.84 19.70 -25.50
C PHE A 396 -3.47 19.95 -24.89
N ASN A 397 -3.42 20.86 -23.92
CA ASN A 397 -2.29 21.03 -23.03
C ASN A 397 -2.81 21.26 -21.61
N ALA A 398 -2.03 20.86 -20.61
CA ALA A 398 -2.37 21.06 -19.22
C ALA A 398 -1.13 21.45 -18.41
N ASN A 399 -1.40 22.10 -17.29
CA ASN A 399 -0.40 22.35 -16.26
C ASN A 399 -0.64 21.36 -15.13
N ILE A 400 0.40 20.61 -14.79
CA ILE A 400 0.36 19.56 -13.78
C ILE A 400 1.42 19.78 -12.70
N ARG A 401 1.19 19.14 -11.55
CA ARG A 401 2.15 19.01 -10.45
C ARG A 401 2.16 17.57 -9.97
N TYR A 402 3.32 17.11 -9.54
CA TYR A 402 3.44 15.87 -8.80
C TYR A 402 3.13 16.14 -7.32
N VAL A 403 2.46 15.21 -6.67
CA VAL A 403 2.18 15.25 -5.24
C VAL A 403 2.57 13.91 -4.66
N ASN A 404 3.31 13.91 -3.56
CA ASN A 404 3.63 12.68 -2.85
C ASN A 404 2.80 12.62 -1.56
N ASN A 405 1.72 11.83 -1.54
CA ASN A 405 0.89 11.62 -0.34
C ASN A 405 1.35 10.43 0.51
N GLY A 406 2.51 9.87 0.17
CA GLY A 406 3.11 8.75 0.88
C GLY A 406 3.88 9.20 2.13
N THR A 407 4.76 8.32 2.58
CA THR A 407 5.52 8.47 3.82
C THR A 407 7.03 8.58 3.59
N ALA A 408 7.52 8.32 2.37
CA ALA A 408 8.93 8.45 2.00
C ALA A 408 9.13 9.36 0.76
N PRO A 409 10.26 10.07 0.66
CA PRO A 409 10.58 10.85 -0.53
C PRO A 409 10.88 9.93 -1.73
N ILE A 410 10.68 10.46 -2.93
CA ILE A 410 11.14 9.85 -4.17
C ILE A 410 12.15 10.75 -4.86
N TYR A 411 13.31 10.19 -5.23
CA TYR A 411 14.38 10.90 -5.93
C TYR A 411 14.39 10.56 -7.41
N GLU A 412 14.75 11.55 -8.24
CA GLU A 412 14.71 11.45 -9.70
C GLU A 412 13.36 10.89 -10.20
N ALA A 413 12.26 11.42 -9.64
CA ALA A 413 10.93 10.88 -9.86
C ALA A 413 10.48 11.07 -11.32
N ALA A 414 10.00 9.98 -11.91
CA ALA A 414 9.55 9.92 -13.30
C ALA A 414 8.25 9.09 -13.40
N PRO A 415 7.09 9.67 -13.06
CA PRO A 415 5.83 8.95 -13.21
C PRO A 415 5.46 8.79 -14.69
N THR A 416 4.79 7.68 -14.99
CA THR A 416 3.97 7.53 -16.20
C THR A 416 2.50 7.67 -15.81
N THR A 417 1.77 8.55 -16.48
CA THR A 417 0.38 8.87 -16.16
C THR A 417 -0.49 8.89 -17.41
N SER A 418 -1.56 8.12 -17.40
CA SER A 418 -2.57 8.12 -18.46
C SER A 418 -3.69 9.11 -18.14
N LEU A 419 -4.01 9.95 -19.11
CA LEU A 419 -5.17 10.84 -19.09
C LEU A 419 -6.35 10.14 -19.75
N VAL A 420 -7.41 9.88 -18.99
CA VAL A 420 -8.56 9.08 -19.40
C VAL A 420 -9.86 9.91 -19.34
N LEU A 421 -10.72 9.73 -20.34
CA LEU A 421 -12.07 10.27 -20.39
C LEU A 421 -13.12 9.18 -20.23
N GLY A 422 -14.24 9.53 -19.60
CA GLY A 422 -15.35 8.62 -19.40
C GLY A 422 -14.92 7.35 -18.66
N LYS A 423 -15.36 6.19 -19.15
CA LYS A 423 -14.97 4.90 -18.54
C LYS A 423 -13.49 4.59 -18.82
N ASN A 424 -13.10 4.37 -20.08
CA ASN A 424 -11.77 3.85 -20.42
C ASN A 424 -11.10 4.54 -21.63
N ASP A 425 -11.58 5.71 -22.08
CA ASP A 425 -11.04 6.35 -23.29
C ASP A 425 -9.74 7.13 -22.97
N THR A 426 -8.60 6.48 -23.15
CA THR A 426 -7.28 7.12 -22.94
C THR A 426 -6.99 8.15 -24.04
N ILE A 427 -6.80 9.41 -23.66
CA ILE A 427 -6.41 10.49 -24.57
C ILE A 427 -4.90 10.51 -24.79
N ALA A 428 -4.12 10.34 -23.72
CA ALA A 428 -2.67 10.42 -23.75
C ALA A 428 -2.03 9.67 -22.59
N THR A 429 -0.83 9.16 -22.83
CA THR A 429 0.07 8.68 -21.77
C THR A 429 1.24 9.65 -21.66
N ILE A 430 1.41 10.23 -20.49
CA ILE A 430 2.40 11.24 -20.15
C ILE A 430 3.53 10.53 -19.42
N LYS A 431 4.71 10.47 -20.03
CA LYS A 431 5.95 10.05 -19.35
C LYS A 431 6.76 11.28 -19.00
N ALA A 432 7.25 11.36 -17.76
CA ALA A 432 8.18 12.41 -17.38
C ALA A 432 9.42 12.39 -18.30
N LYS A 433 9.71 13.53 -18.93
CA LYS A 433 10.87 13.73 -19.80
C LYS A 433 12.09 14.13 -18.97
N GLU A 434 13.30 14.01 -19.52
CA GLU A 434 14.56 14.36 -18.82
C GLU A 434 14.55 15.78 -18.23
N ASN A 435 13.96 16.76 -18.93
CA ASN A 435 13.83 18.15 -18.47
C ASN A 435 12.63 18.40 -17.53
N GLN A 436 11.83 17.37 -17.24
CA GLN A 436 10.65 17.39 -16.37
C GLN A 436 10.81 16.48 -15.14
N LEU A 437 11.98 15.84 -14.99
CA LEU A 437 12.30 14.98 -13.84
C LEU A 437 12.31 15.80 -12.55
N ALA A 438 11.63 15.29 -11.53
CA ALA A 438 11.69 15.87 -10.21
C ALA A 438 12.91 15.33 -9.47
N ASN A 439 13.89 16.19 -9.17
CA ASN A 439 15.06 15.80 -8.38
C ASN A 439 14.66 15.10 -7.07
N VAL A 440 13.64 15.64 -6.40
CA VAL A 440 13.03 15.04 -5.23
C VAL A 440 11.58 15.50 -5.09
N VAL A 441 10.67 14.57 -4.77
CA VAL A 441 9.31 14.88 -4.34
C VAL A 441 9.14 14.42 -2.90
N LEU A 442 9.02 15.39 -1.98
CA LEU A 442 8.93 15.14 -0.55
C LEU A 442 7.50 14.75 -0.12
N PRO A 443 7.32 13.95 0.93
CA PRO A 443 6.01 13.61 1.47
C PRO A 443 5.17 14.83 1.86
N ASP A 444 3.89 14.80 1.50
CA ASP A 444 2.87 15.85 1.58
C ASP A 444 3.26 17.18 0.91
N ARG A 445 4.13 17.12 -0.12
CA ARG A 445 4.53 18.31 -0.88
C ARG A 445 4.27 18.16 -2.38
N PHE A 446 4.03 19.31 -3.01
CA PHE A 446 3.90 19.43 -4.46
C PHE A 446 5.27 19.65 -5.11
N TYR A 447 5.47 19.09 -6.30
CA TYR A 447 6.58 19.40 -7.18
C TYR A 447 6.07 19.80 -8.59
N PRO A 448 6.48 20.97 -9.12
CA PRO A 448 7.10 22.08 -8.41
C PRO A 448 6.20 22.56 -7.26
N SER A 449 6.78 23.26 -6.28
CA SER A 449 6.02 23.79 -5.14
C SER A 449 4.94 24.79 -5.60
N LYS A 450 3.86 24.96 -4.83
CA LYS A 450 2.69 25.75 -5.27
C LYS A 450 2.98 27.23 -5.56
N ASP A 451 4.06 27.77 -5.00
CA ASP A 451 4.60 29.12 -5.26
C ASP A 451 5.40 29.22 -6.57
N GLN A 452 5.81 28.09 -7.14
CA GLN A 452 6.49 28.00 -8.43
C GLN A 452 5.51 27.70 -9.58
N ALA A 453 5.93 27.94 -10.82
CA ALA A 453 5.14 27.58 -11.98
C ALA A 453 5.01 26.05 -12.12
N ALA A 454 3.80 25.56 -12.42
CA ALA A 454 3.51 24.16 -12.68
C ALA A 454 4.17 23.65 -13.98
N ILE A 455 4.34 22.32 -14.10
CA ILE A 455 4.88 21.67 -15.29
C ILE A 455 3.83 21.73 -16.39
N SER A 456 4.18 22.26 -17.57
CA SER A 456 3.32 22.15 -18.75
C SER A 456 3.60 20.85 -19.48
N LEU A 457 2.54 20.09 -19.83
CA LEU A 457 2.68 18.82 -20.54
C LEU A 457 3.38 18.97 -21.89
N GLN A 458 3.12 20.10 -22.57
CA GLN A 458 3.82 20.50 -23.79
C GLN A 458 4.56 21.81 -23.57
N THR A 459 5.85 21.80 -23.83
CA THR A 459 6.73 22.95 -23.76
C THR A 459 7.30 23.29 -25.15
N LYS A 460 7.68 24.55 -25.36
CA LYS A 460 8.17 25.03 -26.68
C LYS A 460 9.57 24.53 -27.05
N ASP A 461 10.34 24.10 -26.07
CA ASP A 461 11.69 23.52 -26.21
C ASP A 461 11.65 22.03 -26.55
N ASP A 462 10.47 21.41 -26.56
CA ASP A 462 10.27 20.00 -26.86
C ASP A 462 9.85 19.77 -28.32
N PHE A 463 10.81 19.95 -29.22
CA PHE A 463 10.61 19.82 -30.67
C PHE A 463 10.34 18.37 -31.13
N GLY A 464 10.45 17.38 -30.24
CA GLY A 464 10.29 15.96 -30.56
C GLY A 464 8.96 15.34 -30.14
N SER A 465 8.15 16.00 -29.31
CA SER A 465 6.90 15.40 -28.82
C SER A 465 5.69 15.70 -29.72
N SER A 466 4.91 14.66 -30.03
CA SER A 466 3.63 14.83 -30.70
C SER A 466 2.65 15.57 -29.79
N PRO A 467 1.89 16.55 -30.31
CA PRO A 467 0.87 17.21 -29.52
C PRO A 467 -0.22 16.21 -29.10
N ILE A 468 -0.69 16.34 -27.87
CA ILE A 468 -1.86 15.64 -27.35
C ILE A 468 -3.08 16.16 -28.08
N THR A 469 -3.80 15.27 -28.76
CA THR A 469 -4.99 15.60 -29.54
C THR A 469 -6.26 15.11 -28.86
N ILE A 470 -7.30 15.93 -28.87
CA ILE A 470 -8.65 15.56 -28.45
C ILE A 470 -9.60 15.71 -29.65
N ASN A 471 -10.30 14.65 -30.02
CA ASN A 471 -11.27 14.69 -31.11
C ASN A 471 -12.59 15.35 -30.65
N LYS A 472 -13.51 15.58 -31.58
CA LYS A 472 -14.79 16.22 -31.27
C LYS A 472 -15.62 15.45 -30.23
N ASP A 473 -15.76 14.14 -30.39
CA ASP A 473 -16.60 13.33 -29.50
C ASP A 473 -16.03 13.30 -28.07
N GLN A 474 -14.71 13.17 -27.94
CA GLN A 474 -14.00 13.27 -26.66
C GLN A 474 -14.16 14.65 -26.01
N LEU A 475 -14.11 15.73 -26.80
CA LEU A 475 -14.33 17.08 -26.32
C LEU A 475 -15.77 17.28 -25.82
N ASP A 476 -16.74 16.74 -26.55
CA ASP A 476 -18.16 16.82 -26.17
C ASP A 476 -18.42 16.00 -24.88
N ILE A 477 -17.77 14.84 -24.71
CA ILE A 477 -17.77 14.06 -23.45
C ILE A 477 -17.19 14.88 -22.31
N LEU A 478 -16.01 15.47 -22.48
CA LEU A 478 -15.37 16.29 -21.45
C LEU A 478 -16.22 17.51 -21.06
N GLU A 479 -16.87 18.17 -22.03
CA GLU A 479 -17.78 19.27 -21.76
C GLU A 479 -19.00 18.82 -20.94
N GLN A 480 -19.54 17.63 -21.25
CA GLN A 480 -20.70 17.05 -20.58
C GLN A 480 -20.39 16.55 -19.17
N THR A 481 -19.31 15.77 -19.00
CA THR A 481 -18.93 15.18 -17.71
C THR A 481 -18.22 16.17 -16.81
N GLN A 482 -17.53 17.15 -17.39
CA GLN A 482 -16.65 18.10 -16.68
C GLN A 482 -15.57 17.41 -15.85
N GLN A 483 -15.27 16.15 -16.19
CA GLN A 483 -14.40 15.28 -15.44
C GLN A 483 -13.45 14.52 -16.38
N MET A 484 -12.22 14.37 -15.91
CA MET A 484 -11.20 13.49 -16.46
C MET A 484 -10.63 12.63 -15.35
N ARG A 485 -9.93 11.56 -15.70
CA ARG A 485 -9.17 10.74 -14.77
C ARG A 485 -7.69 10.76 -15.14
N LEU A 486 -6.83 10.84 -14.13
CA LEU A 486 -5.40 10.65 -14.23
C LEU A 486 -5.06 9.33 -13.56
N GLU A 487 -4.46 8.40 -14.28
CA GLU A 487 -4.07 7.08 -13.78
C GLU A 487 -2.54 6.95 -13.86
N THR A 488 -1.88 6.91 -12.71
CA THR A 488 -0.40 6.83 -12.62
C THR A 488 0.04 5.37 -12.47
N ASP A 489 0.42 4.71 -13.55
CA ASP A 489 0.66 3.26 -13.59
C ASP A 489 2.07 2.87 -13.12
N GLN A 490 3.07 3.71 -13.40
CA GLN A 490 4.47 3.43 -13.08
C GLN A 490 5.08 4.60 -12.31
N VAL A 491 5.35 4.37 -11.02
CA VAL A 491 6.14 5.27 -10.18
C VAL A 491 7.61 4.86 -10.27
N SER A 492 8.34 5.45 -11.22
CA SER A 492 9.78 5.25 -11.33
C SER A 492 10.57 6.34 -10.59
N GLY A 493 11.70 5.95 -10.01
CA GLY A 493 12.54 6.79 -9.16
C GLY A 493 13.28 5.95 -8.11
N TYR A 494 14.13 6.59 -7.33
CA TYR A 494 15.09 5.92 -6.44
C TYR A 494 14.87 6.26 -4.97
N VAL A 495 15.44 5.40 -4.13
CA VAL A 495 15.44 5.54 -2.67
C VAL A 495 16.61 6.43 -2.22
N GLY A 496 16.35 7.31 -1.25
CA GLY A 496 17.41 8.00 -0.53
C GLY A 496 17.88 7.15 0.66
N VAL A 497 19.18 6.88 0.75
CA VAL A 497 19.79 6.15 1.86
C VAL A 497 20.83 7.02 2.55
N ILE A 498 21.00 6.87 3.85
CA ILE A 498 22.12 7.52 4.55
C ILE A 498 23.38 6.74 4.23
N ASP A 499 24.37 7.39 3.62
CA ASP A 499 25.69 6.80 3.48
C ASP A 499 26.36 6.72 4.87
N PRO A 500 26.71 5.53 5.37
CA PRO A 500 27.38 5.38 6.66
C PRO A 500 28.75 6.09 6.73
N LYS A 501 29.38 6.39 5.58
CA LYS A 501 30.69 7.05 5.48
C LYS A 501 30.58 8.56 5.54
N THR A 502 29.75 9.17 4.69
CA THR A 502 29.61 10.63 4.58
C THR A 502 28.50 11.20 5.44
N LYS A 503 27.54 10.37 5.86
CA LYS A 503 26.34 10.74 6.62
C LYS A 503 25.37 11.64 5.85
N LEU A 504 25.60 11.76 4.55
CA LEU A 504 24.70 12.46 3.66
C LEU A 504 23.70 11.46 3.09
N VAL A 505 22.53 11.97 2.75
CA VAL A 505 21.58 11.19 1.96
C VAL A 505 22.14 11.08 0.56
N GLU A 506 22.42 9.86 0.12
CA GLU A 506 22.79 9.54 -1.25
C GLU A 506 21.62 8.82 -1.93
N VAL A 507 21.51 9.01 -3.25
CA VAL A 507 20.51 8.32 -4.05
C VAL A 507 21.06 6.95 -4.40
N ASP A 508 20.45 5.90 -3.86
CA ASP A 508 20.82 4.52 -4.15
C ASP A 508 20.21 4.10 -5.49
N LYS A 509 21.06 4.04 -6.52
CA LYS A 509 20.63 3.73 -7.90
C LYS A 509 20.28 2.25 -8.10
N ASP A 510 20.65 1.39 -7.16
CA ASP A 510 20.30 -0.03 -7.20
C ASP A 510 18.92 -0.27 -6.55
N LYS A 511 18.41 0.69 -5.77
CA LYS A 511 17.08 0.66 -5.15
C LYS A 511 16.06 1.52 -5.90
N GLN A 512 15.29 0.87 -6.76
CA GLN A 512 14.16 1.50 -7.48
C GLN A 512 12.83 1.21 -6.80
N TRP A 513 12.01 2.25 -6.61
CA TRP A 513 10.68 2.12 -6.00
C TRP A 513 9.75 1.17 -6.75
N SER A 514 9.89 1.07 -8.08
CA SER A 514 9.11 0.15 -8.91
C SER A 514 9.30 -1.33 -8.56
N HIS A 515 10.41 -1.70 -7.92
CA HIS A 515 10.66 -3.07 -7.45
C HIS A 515 10.27 -3.29 -5.99
N ILE A 516 10.12 -2.21 -5.22
CA ILE A 516 9.89 -2.24 -3.78
C ILE A 516 8.39 -2.11 -3.47
N ILE A 517 7.71 -1.14 -4.10
CA ILE A 517 6.29 -0.88 -3.86
C ILE A 517 5.45 -2.15 -3.98
N PRO A 518 5.56 -2.98 -5.05
CA PRO A 518 4.72 -4.18 -5.15
C PRO A 518 4.85 -5.13 -3.95
N GLN A 519 6.02 -5.19 -3.31
CA GLN A 519 6.22 -6.08 -2.15
C GLN A 519 5.59 -5.49 -0.89
N ILE A 520 5.63 -4.17 -0.76
CA ILE A 520 4.87 -3.45 0.27
C ILE A 520 3.38 -3.72 0.06
N GLU A 521 2.86 -3.58 -1.17
CA GLU A 521 1.44 -3.78 -1.45
C GLU A 521 0.96 -5.20 -1.13
N GLU A 522 1.79 -6.19 -1.42
CA GLU A 522 1.52 -7.61 -1.21
C GLU A 522 1.55 -8.03 0.26
N THR A 523 2.29 -7.32 1.11
CA THR A 523 2.58 -7.75 2.51
C THR A 523 2.02 -6.81 3.57
N THR A 524 1.20 -5.83 3.16
CA THR A 524 0.60 -4.83 4.05
C THR A 524 -0.91 -4.72 3.84
N ALA A 525 -1.61 -4.29 4.89
CA ALA A 525 -2.98 -3.78 4.79
C ALA A 525 -2.95 -2.28 4.43
N ARG A 526 -3.79 -1.87 3.49
CA ARG A 526 -3.96 -0.46 3.07
C ARG A 526 -5.09 0.19 3.84
N LEU A 527 -4.78 1.29 4.51
CA LEU A 527 -5.74 2.13 5.22
C LEU A 527 -5.77 3.52 4.61
N ILE A 528 -6.97 4.06 4.40
CA ILE A 528 -7.19 5.40 3.88
C ILE A 528 -8.07 6.16 4.85
N LEU A 529 -7.56 7.25 5.42
CA LEU A 529 -8.34 8.14 6.28
C LEU A 529 -8.71 9.40 5.50
N LYS A 530 -10.02 9.64 5.31
CA LYS A 530 -10.53 10.97 4.98
C LYS A 530 -10.78 11.71 6.28
N THR A 531 -10.13 12.85 6.46
CA THR A 531 -10.28 13.67 7.65
C THR A 531 -11.54 14.54 7.56
N PRO A 532 -12.06 15.06 8.69
CA PRO A 532 -13.22 15.97 8.69
C PRO A 532 -13.06 17.24 7.82
N ASP A 533 -11.82 17.73 7.65
CA ASP A 533 -11.46 18.83 6.75
C ASP A 533 -11.26 18.39 5.29
N ASN A 534 -11.65 17.16 4.96
CA ASN A 534 -11.64 16.59 3.61
C ASN A 534 -10.23 16.41 3.02
N SER A 535 -9.21 16.33 3.88
CA SER A 535 -7.88 15.85 3.50
C SER A 535 -7.86 14.33 3.51
N GLU A 536 -6.95 13.73 2.75
CA GLU A 536 -6.85 12.27 2.65
C GLU A 536 -5.44 11.81 2.98
N LEU A 537 -5.34 10.79 3.82
CA LEU A 537 -4.10 10.18 4.25
C LEU A 537 -4.15 8.69 3.93
N GLU A 538 -3.19 8.20 3.15
CA GLU A 538 -3.04 6.77 2.88
C GLU A 538 -1.85 6.22 3.66
N ARG A 539 -2.03 5.07 4.31
CA ARG A 539 -0.99 4.37 5.05
C ARG A 539 -1.07 2.88 4.75
N ARG A 540 0.08 2.23 4.77
CA ARG A 540 0.21 0.78 4.64
C ARG A 540 0.83 0.22 5.92
N VAL A 541 0.17 -0.76 6.50
CA VAL A 541 0.53 -1.35 7.79
C VAL A 541 0.92 -2.81 7.56
N ALA A 542 2.10 -3.22 8.03
CA ALA A 542 2.55 -4.60 7.97
C ALA A 542 1.53 -5.50 8.68
N ALA A 543 1.06 -6.53 7.99
CA ALA A 543 -0.07 -7.35 8.42
C ALA A 543 0.13 -8.80 7.98
N VAL A 544 -0.09 -9.77 8.86
CA VAL A 544 0.17 -11.20 8.60
C VAL A 544 -0.51 -11.66 7.30
N ASP A 545 0.18 -12.47 6.50
CA ASP A 545 -0.45 -13.27 5.45
C ASP A 545 -0.55 -14.72 5.95
N PRO A 546 -1.77 -15.23 6.23
CA PRO A 546 -1.95 -16.60 6.72
C PRO A 546 -1.42 -17.69 5.78
N ASP A 547 -1.22 -17.38 4.49
CA ASP A 547 -0.78 -18.35 3.49
C ASP A 547 0.73 -18.27 3.19
N ASP A 548 1.46 -17.27 3.73
CA ASP A 548 2.91 -17.13 3.58
C ASP A 548 3.65 -17.28 4.91
N ILE A 549 4.51 -18.31 5.00
CA ILE A 549 5.24 -18.68 6.22
C ILE A 549 6.15 -17.56 6.73
N ILE A 550 6.76 -16.77 5.84
CA ILE A 550 7.62 -15.65 6.25
C ILE A 550 6.75 -14.52 6.79
N GLU A 551 5.63 -14.22 6.14
CA GLU A 551 4.72 -13.16 6.58
C GLU A 551 3.96 -13.52 7.88
N GLN A 552 3.82 -14.81 8.21
CA GLN A 552 3.31 -15.28 9.52
C GLN A 552 4.22 -14.95 10.71
N THR A 553 5.47 -14.56 10.47
CA THR A 553 6.40 -14.17 11.54
C THR A 553 6.26 -12.71 11.96
N LYS A 554 5.42 -11.94 11.26
CA LYS A 554 5.09 -10.56 11.65
C LYS A 554 4.19 -10.56 12.89
N PRO A 555 4.28 -9.52 13.74
CA PRO A 555 3.34 -9.40 14.85
C PRO A 555 1.91 -9.19 14.33
N ASP A 556 0.94 -9.73 15.05
CA ASP A 556 -0.48 -9.44 14.82
C ASP A 556 -0.74 -7.95 15.08
N VAL A 557 -1.50 -7.31 14.19
CA VAL A 557 -1.91 -5.92 14.33
C VAL A 557 -3.41 -5.83 14.17
N THR A 558 -4.11 -5.37 15.21
CA THR A 558 -5.56 -5.14 15.13
C THR A 558 -5.88 -3.86 14.35
N LEU A 559 -7.10 -3.73 13.83
CA LEU A 559 -7.57 -2.51 13.19
C LEU A 559 -7.45 -1.31 14.14
N GLY A 560 -7.77 -1.47 15.42
CA GLY A 560 -7.65 -0.42 16.43
C GLY A 560 -6.20 0.03 16.66
N GLU A 561 -5.25 -0.91 16.77
CA GLU A 561 -3.82 -0.59 16.87
C GLU A 561 -3.31 0.09 15.60
N ALA A 562 -3.72 -0.41 14.42
CA ALA A 562 -3.32 0.16 13.15
C ALA A 562 -3.78 1.61 12.99
N LEU A 563 -4.99 1.97 13.44
CA LEU A 563 -5.48 3.35 13.43
C LEU A 563 -4.64 4.26 14.34
N GLN A 564 -4.22 3.76 15.50
CA GLN A 564 -3.32 4.50 16.41
C GLN A 564 -1.94 4.69 15.78
N LEU A 565 -1.35 3.63 15.24
CA LEU A 565 0.00 3.65 14.65
C LEU A 565 0.07 4.46 13.35
N ALA A 566 -0.91 4.30 12.46
CA ALA A 566 -0.89 4.86 11.12
C ALA A 566 -1.34 6.33 11.07
N PHE A 567 -2.33 6.70 11.90
CA PHE A 567 -2.98 8.02 11.85
C PHE A 567 -2.95 8.77 13.18
N GLY A 568 -2.47 8.17 14.27
CA GLY A 568 -2.40 8.84 15.58
C GLY A 568 -3.76 8.97 16.27
N PHE A 569 -4.68 8.02 16.07
CA PHE A 569 -5.88 7.96 16.90
C PHE A 569 -5.48 7.83 18.39
N GLU A 570 -6.23 8.49 19.26
CA GLU A 570 -6.06 8.42 20.72
C GLU A 570 -7.14 7.52 21.31
N ASP A 571 -6.76 6.53 22.12
CA ASP A 571 -7.71 5.79 22.95
C ASP A 571 -8.05 6.59 24.22
N LYS A 572 -9.34 6.92 24.37
CA LYS A 572 -9.92 7.55 25.56
C LYS A 572 -11.00 6.63 26.11
N GLU A 573 -10.66 5.89 27.17
CA GLU A 573 -11.55 4.99 27.89
C GLU A 573 -12.13 3.85 27.03
N GLY A 574 -11.32 3.29 26.11
CA GLY A 574 -11.70 2.20 25.22
C GLY A 574 -12.37 2.66 23.93
N LYS A 575 -12.27 3.95 23.60
CA LYS A 575 -12.86 4.55 22.40
C LYS A 575 -11.83 5.41 21.68
N LEU A 576 -11.68 5.17 20.38
CA LEU A 576 -10.69 5.86 19.55
C LEU A 576 -11.19 7.23 19.08
N TYR A 577 -10.30 8.22 19.10
CA TYR A 577 -10.56 9.58 18.63
C TYR A 577 -9.46 10.07 17.69
N TYR A 578 -9.85 10.77 16.63
CA TYR A 578 -8.94 11.51 15.75
C TYR A 578 -9.29 12.98 15.76
N ASN A 579 -8.37 13.86 16.19
CA ASN A 579 -8.60 15.31 16.30
C ASN A 579 -9.91 15.69 17.02
N ASN A 580 -10.22 15.01 18.13
CA ASN A 580 -11.47 15.12 18.92
C ASN A 580 -12.76 14.60 18.24
N THR A 581 -12.67 14.05 17.04
CA THR A 581 -13.78 13.33 16.40
C THR A 581 -13.74 11.86 16.82
N SER A 582 -14.87 11.34 17.28
CA SER A 582 -14.99 9.94 17.70
C SER A 582 -14.92 9.02 16.48
N ILE A 583 -14.29 7.85 16.60
CA ILE A 583 -14.28 6.86 15.50
C ILE A 583 -15.70 6.45 15.07
N ASP A 584 -16.67 6.48 15.98
CA ASP A 584 -18.09 6.24 15.66
C ASP A 584 -18.69 7.27 14.69
N ASP A 585 -18.07 8.44 14.54
CA ASP A 585 -18.50 9.47 13.58
C ASP A 585 -17.87 9.22 12.19
N PHE A 586 -17.16 8.11 12.01
CA PHE A 586 -16.64 7.65 10.73
C PHE A 586 -17.39 6.40 10.29
N ARG A 587 -17.57 6.27 8.97
CA ARG A 587 -17.97 5.02 8.31
C ARG A 587 -16.72 4.29 7.85
N LEU A 588 -16.76 2.97 7.92
CA LEU A 588 -15.72 2.08 7.41
C LEU A 588 -16.19 1.51 6.07
N VAL A 589 -15.32 1.51 5.06
CA VAL A 589 -15.63 0.99 3.73
C VAL A 589 -14.55 -0.01 3.36
N PHE A 590 -14.96 -1.21 2.99
CA PHE A 590 -14.10 -2.34 2.67
C PHE A 590 -14.25 -2.74 1.20
N ASP A 591 -13.23 -3.37 0.61
CA ASP A 591 -13.45 -4.21 -0.56
C ASP A 591 -14.12 -5.54 -0.15
N GLU A 592 -14.51 -6.34 -1.14
CA GLU A 592 -15.26 -7.59 -0.94
C GLU A 592 -14.44 -8.64 -0.16
N GLU A 593 -13.16 -8.83 -0.53
CA GLU A 593 -12.27 -9.80 0.12
C GLU A 593 -11.97 -9.44 1.58
N THR A 594 -11.75 -8.14 1.85
CA THR A 594 -11.54 -7.63 3.21
C THR A 594 -12.81 -7.81 4.05
N ALA A 595 -14.00 -7.55 3.48
CA ALA A 595 -15.26 -7.73 4.19
C ALA A 595 -15.50 -9.20 4.58
N GLU A 596 -15.28 -10.14 3.65
CA GLU A 596 -15.36 -11.58 3.91
C GLU A 596 -14.41 -12.00 5.06
N ASN A 597 -13.18 -11.50 5.03
CA ASN A 597 -12.18 -11.82 6.05
C ASN A 597 -12.57 -11.28 7.43
N ILE A 598 -12.99 -10.01 7.51
CA ILE A 598 -13.41 -9.36 8.76
C ILE A 598 -14.63 -10.08 9.36
N GLU A 599 -15.62 -10.44 8.54
CA GLU A 599 -16.82 -11.13 9.02
C GLU A 599 -16.48 -12.49 9.65
N LYS A 600 -15.62 -13.28 9.00
CA LYS A 600 -15.16 -14.56 9.54
C LYS A 600 -14.46 -14.39 10.89
N GLN A 601 -13.61 -13.37 11.04
CA GLN A 601 -12.97 -13.09 12.32
C GLN A 601 -13.98 -12.68 13.41
N LEU A 602 -14.98 -11.86 13.06
CA LEU A 602 -16.03 -11.43 13.99
C LEU A 602 -16.91 -12.58 14.51
N GLU A 603 -17.04 -13.67 13.76
CA GLU A 603 -17.73 -14.89 14.22
C GLU A 603 -16.96 -15.60 15.34
N ASP A 604 -15.64 -15.59 15.28
CA ASP A 604 -14.73 -16.25 16.23
C ASP A 604 -14.45 -15.40 17.49
N LEU A 605 -14.67 -14.07 17.41
CA LEU A 605 -14.45 -13.16 18.53
C LEU A 605 -15.52 -13.29 19.63
N LYS A 606 -15.06 -13.35 20.89
CA LYS A 606 -15.94 -13.42 22.08
C LYS A 606 -16.85 -12.20 22.22
N THR A 607 -16.31 -11.03 21.90
CA THR A 607 -17.03 -9.75 21.87
C THR A 607 -16.89 -9.23 20.45
N LYS A 608 -18.02 -9.03 19.77
CA LYS A 608 -18.02 -8.53 18.39
C LYS A 608 -17.69 -7.04 18.38
N ASN A 609 -16.41 -6.74 18.22
CA ASN A 609 -15.88 -5.39 18.08
C ASN A 609 -14.94 -5.37 16.88
N ILE A 610 -15.27 -4.54 15.89
CA ILE A 610 -14.52 -4.46 14.64
C ILE A 610 -13.08 -3.96 14.83
N TYR A 611 -12.81 -3.19 15.89
CA TYR A 611 -11.47 -2.68 16.16
C TYR A 611 -10.52 -3.74 16.74
N ASP A 612 -11.04 -4.89 17.18
CA ASP A 612 -10.26 -6.02 17.69
C ASP A 612 -9.92 -7.04 16.58
N VAL A 613 -10.37 -6.79 15.34
CA VAL A 613 -10.11 -7.65 14.18
C VAL A 613 -8.66 -7.48 13.74
N GLN A 614 -7.98 -8.60 13.46
CA GLN A 614 -6.61 -8.61 12.97
C GLN A 614 -6.56 -8.21 11.50
N LEU A 615 -5.64 -7.32 11.17
CA LEU A 615 -5.34 -7.00 9.78
C LEU A 615 -4.55 -8.14 9.14
N HIS A 616 -4.92 -8.47 7.91
CA HIS A 616 -4.15 -9.34 7.05
C HIS A 616 -3.58 -8.57 5.85
N ALA A 617 -2.51 -9.08 5.27
CA ALA A 617 -1.93 -8.53 4.04
C ALA A 617 -3.00 -8.40 2.94
N ARG A 618 -2.84 -7.39 2.07
CA ARG A 618 -3.75 -7.05 0.94
C ARG A 618 -5.12 -6.49 1.32
N MET A 619 -5.50 -6.44 2.60
CA MET A 619 -6.75 -5.79 3.02
C MET A 619 -6.80 -4.32 2.60
N ASN A 620 -7.97 -3.82 2.19
CA ASN A 620 -8.20 -2.41 1.87
C ASN A 620 -9.35 -1.83 2.69
N ILE A 621 -9.06 -0.77 3.44
CA ILE A 621 -10.01 -0.13 4.36
C ILE A 621 -10.00 1.38 4.17
N LEU A 622 -11.17 1.96 3.91
CA LEU A 622 -11.40 3.39 3.87
C LEU A 622 -12.20 3.83 5.10
N ILE A 623 -11.66 4.78 5.84
CA ILE A 623 -12.27 5.43 7.00
C ILE A 623 -12.65 6.84 6.56
N SER A 624 -13.94 7.17 6.59
CA SER A 624 -14.40 8.49 6.15
C SER A 624 -15.48 9.06 7.07
N PRO A 625 -15.58 10.38 7.26
CA PRO A 625 -16.56 10.95 8.16
C PRO A 625 -17.98 10.62 7.70
N LYS A 626 -18.86 10.31 8.64
CA LYS A 626 -20.31 10.32 8.43
C LYS A 626 -20.70 11.79 8.32
N LYS A 627 -20.80 12.34 7.11
CA LYS A 627 -21.22 13.74 6.96
C LYS A 627 -22.68 13.88 7.40
N ASP A 628 -22.95 14.78 8.35
CA ASP A 628 -24.24 15.45 8.48
C ASP A 628 -24.32 16.52 7.36
N GLU A 629 -25.14 16.35 6.32
CA GLU A 629 -25.31 17.42 5.32
C GLU A 629 -26.61 18.21 5.50
N PRO A 630 -26.55 19.46 6.02
CA PRO A 630 -27.52 20.48 5.70
C PRO A 630 -27.21 21.05 4.30
N GLY A 631 -27.85 20.47 3.28
CA GLY A 631 -28.17 21.10 1.99
C GLY A 631 -27.03 21.81 1.24
N VAL A 632 -26.13 21.05 0.60
CA VAL A 632 -25.47 21.47 -0.65
C VAL A 632 -25.35 20.24 -1.54
N SER A 633 -26.04 20.26 -2.68
CA SER A 633 -25.99 19.18 -3.67
C SER A 633 -24.61 19.12 -4.34
N GLU A 634 -23.83 18.07 -4.09
CA GLU A 634 -22.87 17.53 -5.05
C GLU A 634 -22.87 15.99 -4.99
N GLY A 635 -23.32 15.36 -6.08
CA GLY A 635 -22.97 13.97 -6.39
C GLY A 635 -23.76 12.88 -5.68
N LEU A 636 -25.09 12.98 -5.67
CA LEU A 636 -26.06 11.86 -5.56
C LEU A 636 -25.46 10.51 -5.11
N SER A 637 -25.34 10.29 -3.80
CA SER A 637 -25.32 8.94 -3.24
C SER A 637 -26.66 8.29 -3.60
N SER A 638 -26.66 7.48 -4.65
CA SER A 638 -27.91 7.10 -5.31
C SER A 638 -28.74 6.05 -4.57
N TRP A 639 -28.22 5.47 -3.48
CA TRP A 639 -28.93 4.47 -2.67
C TRP A 639 -28.61 4.65 -1.19
N GLU A 640 -29.64 4.63 -0.35
CA GLU A 640 -29.57 4.72 1.11
C GLU A 640 -30.35 3.54 1.71
N ILE A 641 -29.95 3.06 2.90
CA ILE A 641 -30.62 1.97 3.62
C ILE A 641 -30.89 2.45 5.04
N ASP A 642 -32.12 2.27 5.54
CA ASP A 642 -32.42 2.58 6.94
C ASP A 642 -31.99 1.45 7.90
N GLY A 643 -32.12 1.67 9.20
CA GLY A 643 -31.81 0.66 10.22
C GLY A 643 -32.74 -0.58 10.23
N GLU A 644 -33.66 -0.70 9.26
CA GLU A 644 -34.61 -1.80 9.08
C GLU A 644 -34.46 -2.47 7.69
N ASP A 645 -33.31 -2.29 7.03
CA ASP A 645 -32.98 -2.84 5.70
C ASP A 645 -33.87 -2.36 4.54
N ASN A 646 -34.53 -1.20 4.69
CA ASN A 646 -35.36 -0.62 3.63
C ASN A 646 -34.51 0.28 2.73
N TYR A 647 -34.59 0.08 1.41
CA TYR A 647 -33.76 0.76 0.43
C TYR A 647 -34.45 1.99 -0.14
N TYR A 648 -33.71 3.10 -0.18
CA TYR A 648 -34.13 4.40 -0.68
C TYR A 648 -33.22 4.84 -1.82
N LYS A 649 -33.78 5.63 -2.73
CA LYS A 649 -33.03 6.34 -3.78
C LYS A 649 -33.57 7.76 -3.85
N TYR A 650 -32.71 8.74 -3.59
CA TYR A 650 -33.09 10.16 -3.48
C TYR A 650 -34.22 10.38 -2.46
N ASP A 651 -34.08 9.80 -1.27
CA ASP A 651 -35.11 9.83 -0.20
C ASP A 651 -36.44 9.14 -0.54
N VAL A 652 -36.52 8.37 -1.64
CA VAL A 652 -37.72 7.65 -2.04
C VAL A 652 -37.54 6.15 -1.80
N LEU A 653 -38.42 5.55 -0.99
CA LEU A 653 -38.47 4.11 -0.76
C LEU A 653 -38.60 3.37 -2.10
N GLN A 654 -37.69 2.46 -2.37
CA GLN A 654 -37.64 1.69 -3.62
C GLN A 654 -38.30 0.35 -3.42
N THR A 655 -39.32 0.06 -4.22
CA THR A 655 -40.02 -1.22 -4.25
C THR A 655 -40.00 -1.79 -5.67
N GLY A 656 -40.22 -3.09 -5.81
CA GLY A 656 -40.24 -3.78 -7.10
C GLY A 656 -38.85 -3.91 -7.76
N TRP A 657 -38.84 -4.12 -9.08
CA TRP A 657 -37.61 -4.32 -9.85
C TRP A 657 -36.85 -3.02 -10.09
N GLN A 658 -35.55 -3.04 -9.78
CA GLN A 658 -34.64 -1.92 -9.96
C GLN A 658 -33.37 -2.41 -10.66
N THR A 659 -32.84 -1.60 -11.58
CA THR A 659 -31.56 -1.89 -12.23
C THR A 659 -30.47 -1.01 -11.64
N ILE A 660 -29.47 -1.63 -11.03
CA ILE A 660 -28.37 -0.97 -10.32
C ILE A 660 -27.07 -1.50 -10.93
N ASN A 661 -26.26 -0.61 -11.52
CA ASN A 661 -25.00 -0.96 -12.19
C ASN A 661 -25.10 -2.12 -13.20
N GLY A 662 -26.22 -2.18 -13.93
CA GLY A 662 -26.48 -3.20 -14.95
C GLY A 662 -27.01 -4.54 -14.43
N LYS A 663 -27.14 -4.71 -13.11
CA LYS A 663 -27.76 -5.89 -12.48
C LYS A 663 -29.19 -5.56 -12.02
N LYS A 664 -30.13 -6.51 -12.15
CA LYS A 664 -31.53 -6.39 -11.70
C LYS A 664 -31.69 -6.90 -10.27
N TYR A 665 -32.37 -6.12 -9.43
CA TYR A 665 -32.70 -6.42 -8.04
C TYR A 665 -34.19 -6.24 -7.79
N TYR A 666 -34.78 -7.01 -6.87
CA TYR A 666 -36.19 -6.88 -6.50
C TYR A 666 -36.36 -6.50 -5.02
N PHE A 667 -37.00 -5.37 -4.76
CA PHE A 667 -37.37 -4.92 -3.43
C PHE A 667 -38.84 -5.27 -3.14
N ASN A 668 -39.15 -5.76 -1.94
CA ASN A 668 -40.52 -6.08 -1.53
C ASN A 668 -41.35 -4.81 -1.28
N GLU A 669 -42.60 -4.96 -0.85
CA GLU A 669 -43.52 -3.83 -0.59
C GLU A 669 -43.06 -2.90 0.54
N ASN A 670 -42.18 -3.38 1.42
CA ASN A 670 -41.58 -2.60 2.51
C ASN A 670 -40.26 -1.93 2.08
N GLY A 671 -39.80 -2.17 0.85
CA GLY A 671 -38.53 -1.67 0.33
C GLY A 671 -37.32 -2.49 0.74
N THR A 672 -37.51 -3.66 1.36
CA THR A 672 -36.43 -4.60 1.68
C THR A 672 -36.04 -5.40 0.44
N LEU A 673 -34.75 -5.54 0.19
CA LEU A 673 -34.23 -6.35 -0.92
C LEU A 673 -34.55 -7.84 -0.70
N VAL A 674 -35.10 -8.51 -1.72
CA VAL A 674 -35.39 -9.94 -1.69
C VAL A 674 -34.17 -10.71 -2.23
N PRO A 675 -33.39 -11.41 -1.39
CA PRO A 675 -32.16 -12.10 -1.81
C PRO A 675 -32.42 -13.10 -2.93
N ASN A 676 -31.45 -13.34 -3.82
CA ASN A 676 -31.54 -14.31 -4.92
C ASN A 676 -32.66 -14.11 -5.95
N LYS A 677 -33.58 -13.15 -5.77
CA LYS A 677 -34.62 -12.85 -6.75
C LYS A 677 -34.08 -11.94 -7.85
N VAL A 678 -33.38 -12.55 -8.82
CA VAL A 678 -32.67 -11.86 -9.91
C VAL A 678 -33.33 -12.02 -11.29
N ILE A 679 -34.40 -12.83 -11.38
CA ILE A 679 -35.19 -13.08 -12.59
C ILE A 679 -36.67 -12.82 -12.30
N GLU A 680 -37.38 -12.17 -13.23
CA GLU A 680 -38.83 -11.93 -13.07
C GLU A 680 -39.60 -13.26 -13.13
N ASP A 681 -40.65 -13.41 -12.32
CA ASP A 681 -41.52 -14.57 -12.45
C ASP A 681 -42.14 -14.60 -13.86
N GLY A 682 -42.04 -15.75 -14.53
CA GLY A 682 -42.42 -15.81 -15.94
C GLY A 682 -42.14 -17.14 -16.61
N THR A 683 -42.44 -17.22 -17.90
CA THR A 683 -42.11 -18.39 -18.73
C THR A 683 -40.86 -18.08 -19.54
N TYR A 684 -39.91 -19.01 -19.55
CA TYR A 684 -38.59 -18.83 -20.16
C TYR A 684 -38.21 -20.02 -21.04
N GLN A 685 -37.43 -19.75 -22.06
CA GLN A 685 -36.54 -20.72 -22.68
C GLN A 685 -35.15 -20.57 -22.05
N ILE A 686 -34.45 -21.69 -21.86
CA ILE A 686 -33.12 -21.71 -21.21
C ILE A 686 -32.12 -22.22 -22.24
N ASN A 687 -31.28 -21.34 -22.77
CA ASN A 687 -30.37 -21.62 -23.88
C ASN A 687 -28.98 -21.94 -23.32
N THR A 688 -28.32 -22.97 -23.86
CA THR A 688 -26.91 -23.25 -23.50
C THR A 688 -25.97 -22.29 -24.22
N ALA A 689 -24.89 -21.86 -23.54
CA ALA A 689 -23.83 -21.08 -24.18
C ALA A 689 -23.01 -21.88 -25.20
N LEU A 690 -23.04 -23.22 -25.15
CA LEU A 690 -22.33 -24.09 -26.10
C LEU A 690 -22.86 -23.97 -27.54
N LYS A 691 -24.17 -23.77 -27.67
CA LYS A 691 -24.88 -23.68 -28.95
C LYS A 691 -26.19 -22.93 -28.73
N ASN A 692 -26.23 -21.66 -29.12
CA ASN A 692 -27.36 -20.76 -28.87
C ASN A 692 -28.69 -21.20 -29.51
N THR A 693 -28.68 -22.15 -30.45
CA THR A 693 -29.88 -22.76 -31.05
C THR A 693 -30.39 -23.99 -30.29
N SER A 694 -29.80 -24.34 -29.15
CA SER A 694 -30.17 -25.49 -28.32
C SER A 694 -30.64 -25.03 -26.93
N LEU A 695 -31.75 -25.63 -26.48
CA LEU A 695 -32.48 -25.29 -25.28
C LEU A 695 -32.49 -26.45 -24.29
N VAL A 696 -32.75 -26.15 -23.02
CA VAL A 696 -33.10 -27.16 -22.01
C VAL A 696 -34.48 -27.74 -22.35
N ASP A 697 -34.50 -29.03 -22.64
CA ASP A 697 -35.64 -29.80 -23.12
C ASP A 697 -35.98 -30.92 -22.14
N TRP A 698 -37.27 -31.03 -21.81
CA TRP A 698 -37.80 -32.18 -21.09
C TRP A 698 -38.11 -33.33 -22.06
N ASN A 699 -37.35 -34.43 -21.92
CA ASN A 699 -37.64 -35.67 -22.62
C ASN A 699 -38.81 -36.40 -21.97
N ARG A 700 -39.93 -36.47 -22.68
CA ARG A 700 -41.19 -37.07 -22.21
C ARG A 700 -41.12 -38.58 -22.02
N SER A 701 -40.23 -39.29 -22.69
CA SER A 701 -40.21 -40.75 -22.65
C SER A 701 -39.66 -41.30 -21.33
N ASP A 702 -38.67 -40.61 -20.75
CA ASP A 702 -37.92 -41.07 -19.59
C ASP A 702 -37.84 -40.02 -18.46
N ASN A 703 -38.47 -38.86 -18.66
CA ASN A 703 -38.40 -37.68 -17.78
C ASN A 703 -37.00 -37.07 -17.66
N ASN A 704 -36.07 -37.39 -18.54
CA ASN A 704 -34.74 -36.81 -18.45
C ASN A 704 -34.74 -35.33 -18.90
N ILE A 705 -33.81 -34.54 -18.36
CA ILE A 705 -33.56 -33.18 -18.83
C ILE A 705 -32.32 -33.19 -19.72
N THR A 706 -32.50 -32.73 -20.95
CA THR A 706 -31.46 -32.80 -21.99
C THR A 706 -31.34 -31.47 -22.71
N VAL A 707 -30.29 -31.32 -23.50
CA VAL A 707 -30.20 -30.21 -24.45
C VAL A 707 -30.73 -30.67 -25.81
N TRP A 708 -31.59 -29.86 -26.43
CA TRP A 708 -32.17 -30.15 -27.74
C TRP A 708 -32.29 -28.88 -28.59
N GLU A 709 -32.15 -29.01 -29.91
CA GLU A 709 -32.38 -27.90 -30.83
C GLU A 709 -33.78 -27.29 -30.68
N THR A 710 -33.87 -25.97 -30.79
CA THR A 710 -35.15 -25.26 -30.63
C THR A 710 -36.19 -25.77 -31.62
N ASN A 711 -37.36 -26.13 -31.10
CA ASN A 711 -38.51 -26.60 -31.87
C ASN A 711 -39.82 -25.90 -31.47
N ASP A 712 -39.73 -24.86 -30.64
CA ASP A 712 -40.84 -24.09 -30.06
C ASP A 712 -41.87 -24.94 -29.27
N GLY A 713 -41.51 -26.17 -28.91
CA GLY A 713 -42.33 -27.08 -28.12
C GLY A 713 -42.52 -26.61 -26.68
N SER A 714 -43.67 -26.97 -26.09
CA SER A 714 -43.99 -26.67 -24.69
C SER A 714 -43.02 -27.34 -23.69
N ASN A 715 -42.38 -28.45 -24.08
CA ASN A 715 -41.37 -29.15 -23.29
C ASN A 715 -40.00 -28.42 -23.25
N GLN A 716 -39.84 -27.33 -23.99
CA GLN A 716 -38.67 -26.44 -23.96
C GLN A 716 -38.94 -25.11 -23.24
N LYS A 717 -40.14 -24.97 -22.64
CA LYS A 717 -40.60 -23.75 -21.97
C LYS A 717 -40.79 -24.02 -20.48
N TRP A 718 -40.22 -23.15 -19.66
CA TRP A 718 -40.12 -23.33 -18.20
C TRP A 718 -40.68 -22.12 -17.46
N LYS A 719 -41.66 -22.34 -16.58
CA LYS A 719 -42.14 -21.35 -15.62
C LYS A 719 -41.15 -21.24 -14.46
N LEU A 720 -40.43 -20.13 -14.40
CA LEU A 720 -39.61 -19.78 -13.25
C LEU A 720 -40.48 -19.02 -12.28
N LYS A 721 -40.59 -19.56 -11.06
CA LYS A 721 -41.32 -18.91 -9.97
C LYS A 721 -40.45 -18.87 -8.73
N TYR A 722 -40.23 -17.67 -8.21
CA TYR A 722 -39.51 -17.47 -6.97
C TYR A 722 -40.36 -17.94 -5.77
N ASP A 723 -39.73 -18.63 -4.82
CA ASP A 723 -40.34 -19.04 -3.55
C ASP A 723 -39.69 -18.26 -2.41
N ASP A 724 -40.44 -17.33 -1.81
CA ASP A 724 -39.94 -16.44 -0.75
C ASP A 724 -39.46 -17.21 0.49
N SER A 725 -40.12 -18.34 0.83
CA SER A 725 -39.73 -19.15 1.99
C SER A 725 -38.43 -19.92 1.78
N GLN A 726 -38.12 -20.22 0.51
CA GLN A 726 -36.93 -20.96 0.13
C GLN A 726 -35.82 -20.08 -0.45
N GLN A 727 -36.07 -18.78 -0.65
CA GLN A 727 -35.12 -17.85 -1.26
C GLN A 727 -34.48 -18.36 -2.56
N ALA A 728 -35.27 -19.03 -3.39
CA ALA A 728 -34.82 -19.70 -4.61
C ALA A 728 -35.97 -19.95 -5.60
N TYR A 729 -35.66 -20.33 -6.83
CA TYR A 729 -36.65 -20.57 -7.88
C TYR A 729 -37.04 -22.04 -7.99
N VAL A 730 -38.33 -22.27 -8.25
CA VAL A 730 -38.83 -23.52 -8.80
C VAL A 730 -38.93 -23.36 -10.32
N ILE A 731 -38.23 -24.21 -11.06
CA ILE A 731 -38.24 -24.23 -12.53
C ILE A 731 -39.23 -25.30 -12.99
N ARG A 732 -40.43 -24.90 -13.39
CA ARG A 732 -41.56 -25.80 -13.68
C ARG A 732 -41.82 -25.92 -15.17
N SER A 733 -42.12 -27.10 -15.67
CA SER A 733 -42.46 -27.30 -17.09
C SER A 733 -43.75 -26.54 -17.43
N LEU A 734 -43.76 -25.82 -18.55
CA LEU A 734 -44.98 -25.20 -19.09
C LEU A 734 -45.97 -26.26 -19.55
N GLU A 735 -45.47 -27.36 -20.13
CA GLU A 735 -46.28 -28.46 -20.67
C GLU A 735 -47.02 -29.23 -19.56
N ASN A 736 -46.37 -29.42 -18.41
CA ASN A 736 -46.97 -30.09 -17.27
C ASN A 736 -46.58 -29.41 -15.96
N ASN A 737 -47.54 -28.73 -15.33
CA ASN A 737 -47.32 -27.98 -14.09
C ASN A 737 -46.92 -28.86 -12.88
N ASP A 738 -47.16 -30.18 -12.94
CA ASP A 738 -46.72 -31.12 -11.89
C ASP A 738 -45.25 -31.49 -12.03
N LYS A 739 -44.60 -31.16 -13.15
CA LYS A 739 -43.20 -31.47 -13.43
C LYS A 739 -42.30 -30.25 -13.25
N ILE A 740 -41.22 -30.44 -12.50
CA ILE A 740 -40.18 -29.45 -12.26
C ILE A 740 -38.81 -30.01 -12.60
N MET A 741 -37.88 -29.13 -12.97
CA MET A 741 -36.48 -29.49 -13.14
C MET A 741 -35.83 -29.66 -11.77
N ALA A 742 -35.38 -30.87 -11.45
CA ALA A 742 -34.81 -31.21 -10.15
C ALA A 742 -33.53 -32.01 -10.30
N TRP A 743 -32.63 -31.85 -9.33
CA TRP A 743 -31.49 -32.75 -9.19
C TRP A 743 -31.95 -34.09 -8.59
N ASN A 744 -31.65 -35.20 -9.28
CA ASN A 744 -31.80 -36.56 -8.73
C ASN A 744 -30.68 -36.87 -7.73
N ALA A 745 -30.82 -36.35 -6.51
CA ALA A 745 -29.82 -36.49 -5.45
C ALA A 745 -29.90 -37.85 -4.69
N TYR A 746 -30.32 -38.93 -5.38
CA TYR A 746 -30.37 -40.28 -4.82
C TYR A 746 -29.10 -41.06 -5.20
N GLN A 747 -28.47 -41.74 -4.21
CA GLN A 747 -27.28 -42.58 -4.42
C GLN A 747 -26.16 -41.89 -5.23
N ASP A 748 -25.82 -40.66 -4.86
CA ASP A 748 -24.75 -39.85 -5.48
C ASP A 748 -24.93 -39.58 -6.99
N SER A 749 -26.14 -39.78 -7.52
CA SER A 749 -26.48 -39.41 -8.89
C SER A 749 -26.29 -37.91 -9.10
N THR A 750 -25.73 -37.52 -10.24
CA THR A 750 -25.61 -36.12 -10.68
C THR A 750 -26.73 -35.72 -11.65
N ASN A 751 -27.61 -36.64 -12.04
CA ASN A 751 -28.57 -36.41 -13.11
C ASN A 751 -29.63 -35.35 -12.77
N VAL A 752 -30.00 -34.52 -13.74
CA VAL A 752 -31.15 -33.60 -13.64
C VAL A 752 -32.31 -34.15 -14.44
N PHE A 753 -33.50 -34.18 -13.83
CA PHE A 753 -34.68 -34.82 -14.40
C PHE A 753 -35.96 -34.05 -14.04
N ALA A 754 -37.05 -34.34 -14.76
CA ALA A 754 -38.36 -33.81 -14.47
C ALA A 754 -39.04 -34.59 -13.33
N ALA A 755 -39.10 -33.98 -12.15
CA ALA A 755 -39.66 -34.58 -10.93
C ALA A 755 -41.00 -33.97 -10.54
N THR A 756 -41.76 -34.67 -9.70
CA THR A 756 -42.92 -34.07 -9.02
C THR A 756 -42.45 -33.15 -7.90
N PHE A 757 -43.05 -31.97 -7.76
CA PHE A 757 -42.63 -31.00 -6.75
C PHE A 757 -43.05 -31.43 -5.34
N GLU A 758 -42.06 -31.72 -4.49
CA GLU A 758 -42.26 -32.10 -3.07
C GLU A 758 -41.62 -31.09 -2.09
N GLY A 759 -41.16 -29.92 -2.57
CA GLY A 759 -40.54 -28.89 -1.72
C GLY A 759 -39.19 -29.27 -1.09
N LYS A 760 -38.45 -30.23 -1.66
CA LYS A 760 -37.12 -30.63 -1.19
C LYS A 760 -36.03 -29.65 -1.67
N PRO A 761 -34.89 -29.49 -0.96
CA PRO A 761 -33.81 -28.60 -1.37
C PRO A 761 -33.32 -28.80 -2.80
N GLU A 762 -33.23 -30.04 -3.29
CA GLU A 762 -32.81 -30.39 -4.66
C GLU A 762 -33.75 -29.90 -5.77
N HIS A 763 -34.96 -29.43 -5.41
CA HIS A 763 -35.98 -28.93 -6.33
C HIS A 763 -35.86 -27.42 -6.60
N PHE A 764 -34.96 -26.73 -5.89
CA PHE A 764 -34.80 -25.29 -5.96
C PHE A 764 -33.46 -24.91 -6.59
N TRP A 765 -33.51 -23.85 -7.39
CA TRP A 765 -32.36 -23.33 -8.14
C TRP A 765 -32.14 -21.86 -7.83
N ILE A 766 -30.88 -21.48 -7.72
CA ILE A 766 -30.43 -20.11 -7.43
C ILE A 766 -29.67 -19.62 -8.67
N PRO A 767 -30.28 -18.75 -9.50
CA PRO A 767 -29.61 -18.14 -10.63
C PRO A 767 -28.60 -17.10 -10.15
N GLU A 768 -27.42 -17.09 -10.78
CA GLU A 768 -26.40 -16.07 -10.54
C GLU A 768 -25.88 -15.54 -11.89
N LEU A 769 -25.92 -14.22 -12.05
CA LEU A 769 -25.56 -13.54 -13.30
C LEU A 769 -24.03 -13.40 -13.42
N LEU A 770 -23.45 -13.92 -14.50
CA LEU A 770 -22.02 -13.81 -14.83
C LEU A 770 -21.67 -12.55 -15.64
N GLY A 771 -22.67 -11.90 -16.27
CA GLY A 771 -22.50 -10.81 -17.25
C GLY A 771 -22.88 -11.23 -18.66
N ASN A 772 -23.10 -10.26 -19.57
CA ASN A 772 -23.56 -10.49 -20.96
C ASN A 772 -24.82 -11.40 -21.06
N ASP A 773 -25.78 -11.22 -20.16
CA ASP A 773 -27.05 -11.98 -20.05
C ASP A 773 -26.91 -13.49 -19.78
N PHE A 774 -25.73 -13.97 -19.36
CA PHE A 774 -25.51 -15.36 -18.97
C PHE A 774 -25.60 -15.57 -17.45
N TYR A 775 -26.21 -16.69 -17.08
CA TYR A 775 -26.40 -17.13 -15.71
C TYR A 775 -25.76 -18.51 -15.49
N ILE A 776 -25.32 -18.76 -14.27
CA ILE A 776 -25.24 -20.13 -13.73
C ILE A 776 -26.49 -20.42 -12.91
N LEU A 777 -26.87 -21.70 -12.83
CA LEU A 777 -28.00 -22.15 -12.02
C LEU A 777 -27.47 -23.09 -10.93
N LYS A 778 -27.24 -22.55 -9.73
CA LYS A 778 -26.79 -23.31 -8.54
C LYS A 778 -27.95 -24.11 -7.97
N ASN A 779 -27.72 -25.33 -7.52
CA ASN A 779 -28.75 -26.10 -6.82
C ASN A 779 -28.77 -25.76 -5.33
N LYS A 780 -29.94 -25.57 -4.73
CA LYS A 780 -30.03 -25.18 -3.31
C LYS A 780 -29.54 -26.27 -2.34
N LYS A 781 -29.62 -27.56 -2.71
CA LYS A 781 -29.17 -28.66 -1.84
C LYS A 781 -27.65 -28.63 -1.59
N ASP A 782 -26.89 -28.23 -2.59
CA ASP A 782 -25.44 -28.04 -2.52
C ASP A 782 -25.07 -26.90 -3.49
N PRO A 783 -24.90 -25.67 -2.98
CA PRO A 783 -24.62 -24.49 -3.80
C PRO A 783 -23.30 -24.55 -4.58
N THR A 784 -22.40 -25.51 -4.27
CA THR A 784 -21.18 -25.74 -5.06
C THR A 784 -21.49 -26.44 -6.39
N LYS A 785 -22.66 -27.04 -6.54
CA LYS A 785 -23.11 -27.75 -7.74
C LYS A 785 -24.01 -26.85 -8.61
N VAL A 786 -23.63 -26.72 -9.88
CA VAL A 786 -24.35 -25.95 -10.90
C VAL A 786 -24.91 -26.83 -12.01
N LEU A 787 -25.94 -26.35 -12.70
CA LEU A 787 -26.49 -26.99 -13.90
C LEU A 787 -25.43 -27.04 -15.02
N ASP A 788 -25.18 -28.23 -15.54
CA ASP A 788 -24.05 -28.55 -16.42
C ASP A 788 -24.50 -29.47 -17.55
N VAL A 789 -24.09 -29.17 -18.79
CA VAL A 789 -24.24 -30.11 -19.91
C VAL A 789 -23.10 -31.12 -19.86
N ASP A 790 -23.45 -32.40 -19.70
CA ASP A 790 -22.48 -33.47 -19.50
C ASP A 790 -21.53 -33.59 -20.69
N GLY A 791 -20.23 -33.64 -20.40
CA GLY A 791 -19.16 -33.70 -21.40
C GLY A 791 -19.14 -32.54 -22.40
N SER A 792 -19.84 -31.42 -22.14
CA SER A 792 -20.04 -30.32 -23.10
C SER A 792 -20.71 -30.76 -24.42
N GLY A 793 -21.60 -31.77 -24.35
CA GLY A 793 -22.30 -32.30 -25.52
C GLY A 793 -23.21 -31.27 -26.21
N THR A 794 -23.11 -31.15 -27.53
CA THR A 794 -23.92 -30.21 -28.34
C THR A 794 -24.94 -30.90 -29.26
N SER A 795 -25.07 -32.22 -29.15
CA SER A 795 -26.02 -33.01 -29.94
C SER A 795 -27.37 -33.10 -29.24
N ASN A 796 -28.45 -33.24 -30.01
CA ASN A 796 -29.79 -33.46 -29.45
C ASN A 796 -29.81 -34.67 -28.52
N GLY A 797 -30.32 -34.48 -27.30
CA GLY A 797 -30.36 -35.50 -26.26
C GLY A 797 -29.11 -35.56 -25.37
N SER A 798 -28.18 -34.60 -25.50
CA SER A 798 -27.05 -34.47 -24.56
C SER A 798 -27.57 -34.26 -23.14
N ASN A 799 -27.03 -35.02 -22.18
CA ASN A 799 -27.57 -35.06 -20.82
C ASN A 799 -27.28 -33.77 -20.04
N ILE A 800 -28.18 -33.38 -19.15
CA ILE A 800 -27.95 -32.31 -18.17
C ILE A 800 -27.79 -32.91 -16.77
N GLN A 801 -26.76 -32.46 -16.07
CA GLN A 801 -26.39 -32.92 -14.73
C GLN A 801 -26.08 -31.73 -13.81
N VAL A 802 -25.75 -32.02 -12.56
CA VAL A 802 -25.11 -31.07 -11.64
C VAL A 802 -23.61 -31.38 -11.49
N ARG A 803 -22.77 -30.34 -11.51
CA ARG A 803 -21.31 -30.46 -11.33
C ARG A 803 -20.73 -29.26 -10.58
N ASP A 804 -19.53 -29.44 -10.04
CA ASP A 804 -18.77 -28.31 -9.49
C ASP A 804 -18.52 -27.25 -10.56
N TYR A 805 -18.67 -25.98 -10.18
CA TYR A 805 -18.43 -24.86 -11.09
C TYR A 805 -16.96 -24.79 -11.50
N LYS A 806 -16.70 -24.67 -12.80
CA LYS A 806 -15.37 -24.57 -13.41
C LYS A 806 -15.22 -23.40 -14.40
N GLY A 807 -16.25 -22.57 -14.56
CA GLY A 807 -16.23 -21.42 -15.46
C GLY A 807 -16.34 -21.73 -16.96
N THR A 808 -16.59 -22.99 -17.33
CA THR A 808 -16.69 -23.46 -18.73
C THR A 808 -18.06 -23.16 -19.35
N ASP A 809 -18.15 -23.07 -20.68
CA ASP A 809 -19.38 -22.66 -21.39
C ASP A 809 -20.54 -23.65 -21.25
N ASN A 810 -20.26 -24.93 -20.94
CA ASN A 810 -21.28 -25.94 -20.67
C ASN A 810 -22.05 -25.72 -19.35
N GLN A 811 -21.66 -24.73 -18.55
CA GLN A 811 -22.29 -24.36 -17.28
C GLN A 811 -23.00 -23.00 -17.34
N LYS A 812 -23.00 -22.34 -18.52
CA LYS A 812 -23.55 -21.01 -18.73
C LYS A 812 -24.85 -21.09 -19.51
N TRP A 813 -25.86 -20.36 -19.02
CA TRP A 813 -27.23 -20.44 -19.51
C TRP A 813 -27.78 -19.04 -19.76
N LYS A 814 -28.41 -18.83 -20.91
CA LYS A 814 -29.16 -17.61 -21.19
C LYS A 814 -30.64 -17.88 -20.96
N LEU A 815 -31.32 -17.06 -20.16
CA LEU A 815 -32.75 -17.21 -19.90
C LEU A 815 -33.52 -16.17 -20.70
N GLU A 816 -34.27 -16.63 -21.71
CA GLU A 816 -35.04 -15.78 -22.61
C GLU A 816 -36.53 -15.87 -22.27
N GLN A 817 -37.12 -14.76 -21.79
CA GLN A 817 -38.53 -14.72 -21.43
C GLN A 817 -39.41 -14.84 -22.68
N VAL A 818 -40.46 -15.66 -22.62
CA VAL A 818 -41.42 -15.90 -23.69
C VAL A 818 -42.85 -15.71 -23.20
N GLU A 819 -43.75 -15.26 -24.07
CA GLU A 819 -45.17 -15.16 -23.75
C GLU A 819 -45.78 -16.55 -23.55
N ALA A 820 -46.58 -16.69 -22.50
CA ALA A 820 -47.37 -17.90 -22.28
C ALA A 820 -48.58 -17.88 -23.22
N ASN A 821 -48.44 -18.48 -24.41
CA ASN A 821 -49.57 -18.75 -25.29
C ASN A 821 -50.50 -19.83 -24.73
#